data_AF-A4RSC3-F1
#
_entry.id   AF-A4RSC3-F1
#
_cell.length_a   1.000
_cell.length_b   1.000
_cell.length_c   1.000
_cell.angle_alpha   90.00
_cell.angle_beta   90.00
_cell.angle_gamma   90.00
#
_symmetry.space_group_name_H-M   'P 1'
#
loop_
_entity.id
_entity.type
_entity.pdbx_description
1 polymer ?
#
loop_
_entity_poly.entity_id
_entity_poly.type
_entity_poly.pdbx_seq_one_letter_code
_entity_poly.pdbx_strand_id
1 'polypeptide(L)'
;MVVSTTLADAANALAARRGDEDAETFERRVRALYGGETRDAIPGQCVLDVDARNILTFEQGRWDLVRRDVVGVFGSRLGGAVAEFIDRAGAVSDAFGTRRNCVNLKKVLLHSQYEIEVLEMRLRRLMTFYRGDFGQASGYVDAARYREICTARGRCLGAAKAIFDGRVFTKQICCVPRHPNLSRPRRLASMPRSLVTHGYVGKAAADAARIGGAESSSDAVEESLKDLTVAPPAAMDARAMTPALTKDFEHIMTRVREELNLPAHYVRFIELSLIARGATKALWIRAELREFLRFANEIAQNSETLAARLRKDHATPDDILRDDFDTSGAKIPPSREALDKLQRACVVDRGANALEGAAPALRETTKWIQKILDEPTKVLFASGDSINTTSFVPDDFALAKIINQYTQTTQKFYAGMTAAVASSDLAGASDGRLLHVTGTHRCGTCERSFSNLWVTANTCMVCEETARNEGRCPVTSSCLREAWCRHSRRCLKCEREASCEICGISRGDAEDVVQLVETLDAYCVFLDFDRTICATKAGASPLPKNFRELDPAGLRRACELKSRDADLVGLLTSHDARAFVITRNSNVEAIEVYLKTHGVRAPNVRRVRRGESKGEAIAEALRELERREGAGGSERPSVFADDDVRELLRADVREIKGLHRVLFSRAS
;
A
#
# COMPACT_ATOMS: atom_id res chain seq x y z
N MET A 1 31.35 -6.29 -27.07
CA MET A 1 32.47 -5.33 -26.87
C MET A 1 32.70 -4.37 -28.04
N VAL A 2 32.20 -4.61 -29.28
CA VAL A 2 32.49 -3.74 -30.45
C VAL A 2 31.51 -2.55 -30.62
N VAL A 3 30.40 -2.50 -29.87
CA VAL A 3 29.36 -1.44 -29.97
C VAL A 3 29.57 -0.30 -28.95
N SER A 4 30.42 -0.49 -27.94
CA SER A 4 30.61 0.48 -26.83
C SER A 4 31.50 1.67 -27.20
N THR A 5 32.42 1.48 -28.15
CA THR A 5 33.40 2.50 -28.57
C THR A 5 32.76 3.59 -29.42
N THR A 6 31.84 3.27 -30.33
CA THR A 6 31.26 4.24 -31.27
C THR A 6 30.39 5.33 -30.62
N LEU A 7 29.73 5.02 -29.49
CA LEU A 7 28.89 5.97 -28.76
C LEU A 7 29.68 6.87 -27.81
N ALA A 8 30.69 6.32 -27.14
CA ALA A 8 31.63 7.09 -26.34
C ALA A 8 32.45 8.04 -27.25
N ASP A 9 32.93 7.56 -28.40
CA ASP A 9 33.65 8.38 -29.38
C ASP A 9 32.78 9.50 -29.96
N ALA A 10 31.49 9.24 -30.20
CA ALA A 10 30.54 10.26 -30.64
C ALA A 10 30.26 11.31 -29.55
N ALA A 11 30.08 10.90 -28.29
CA ALA A 11 29.92 11.82 -27.18
C ALA A 11 31.18 12.67 -26.95
N ASN A 12 32.36 12.06 -27.03
CA ASN A 12 33.68 12.70 -26.92
C ASN A 12 33.89 13.74 -28.04
N ALA A 13 33.59 13.39 -29.29
CA ALA A 13 33.72 14.31 -30.43
C ALA A 13 32.74 15.50 -30.38
N LEU A 14 31.57 15.33 -29.76
CA LEU A 14 30.60 16.42 -29.54
C LEU A 14 30.96 17.29 -28.33
N ALA A 15 31.45 16.70 -27.25
CA ALA A 15 31.92 17.42 -26.07
C ALA A 15 33.15 18.27 -26.41
N ALA A 16 34.08 17.76 -27.23
CA ALA A 16 35.25 18.50 -27.71
C ALA A 16 34.89 19.76 -28.52
N ARG A 17 33.73 19.80 -29.18
CA ARG A 17 33.22 21.00 -29.89
C ARG A 17 32.56 22.04 -28.97
N ARG A 18 32.23 21.68 -27.73
CA ARG A 18 31.71 22.57 -26.68
C ARG A 18 32.74 22.86 -25.58
N GLY A 19 33.96 22.35 -25.73
CA GLY A 19 34.99 22.20 -24.69
C GLY A 19 35.58 23.48 -24.09
N ASP A 20 35.11 24.67 -24.47
CA ASP A 20 35.58 25.96 -23.95
C ASP A 20 34.62 26.61 -22.94
N GLU A 21 33.50 25.96 -22.60
CA GLU A 21 32.56 26.50 -21.62
C GLU A 21 33.03 26.20 -20.18
N ASP A 22 33.31 27.25 -19.40
CA ASP A 22 33.62 27.12 -17.97
C ASP A 22 32.38 26.73 -17.15
N ALA A 23 32.59 26.28 -15.90
CA ALA A 23 31.52 25.78 -15.04
C ALA A 23 30.46 26.84 -14.69
N GLU A 24 30.85 28.10 -14.54
CA GLU A 24 29.94 29.20 -14.18
C GLU A 24 29.07 29.58 -15.38
N THR A 25 29.67 29.67 -16.56
CA THR A 25 28.98 29.91 -17.83
C THR A 25 27.99 28.78 -18.11
N PHE A 26 28.40 27.52 -17.90
CA PHE A 26 27.52 26.36 -18.02
C PHE A 26 26.32 26.44 -17.07
N GLU A 27 26.55 26.69 -15.78
CA GLU A 27 25.49 26.77 -14.78
C GLU A 27 24.49 27.88 -15.11
N ARG A 28 24.97 29.07 -15.49
CA ARG A 28 24.13 30.19 -15.91
C ARG A 28 23.27 29.84 -17.11
N ARG A 29 23.84 29.17 -18.12
CA ARG A 29 23.10 28.71 -19.30
C ARG A 29 22.05 27.66 -18.93
N VAL A 30 22.41 26.66 -18.14
CA VAL A 30 21.47 25.62 -17.69
C VAL A 30 20.31 26.26 -16.93
N ARG A 31 20.61 27.14 -15.97
CA ARG A 31 19.58 27.88 -15.22
C ARG A 31 18.69 28.72 -16.14
N ALA A 32 19.22 29.31 -17.21
CA ALA A 32 18.39 30.04 -18.19
C ALA A 32 17.47 29.12 -19.01
N LEU A 33 17.87 27.86 -19.25
CA LEU A 33 17.01 26.86 -19.89
C LEU A 33 15.85 26.44 -18.98
N TYR A 34 16.06 26.43 -17.66
CA TYR A 34 15.01 26.15 -16.66
C TYR A 34 14.29 27.44 -16.25
N GLY A 35 13.06 27.64 -16.69
CA GLY A 35 12.25 28.83 -16.33
C GLY A 35 12.19 29.93 -17.39
N GLY A 36 12.73 29.68 -18.59
CA GLY A 36 12.47 30.53 -19.75
C GLY A 36 11.05 30.37 -20.30
N GLU A 37 10.55 31.41 -20.99
CA GLU A 37 9.28 31.37 -21.76
C GLU A 37 9.49 30.87 -23.20
N THR A 38 10.70 30.44 -23.55
CA THR A 38 11.05 29.99 -24.89
C THR A 38 10.51 28.59 -25.18
N ARG A 39 10.32 28.28 -26.47
CA ARG A 39 9.85 26.97 -26.94
C ARG A 39 10.79 25.81 -26.52
N ASP A 40 12.06 26.13 -26.27
CA ASP A 40 13.11 25.16 -25.88
C ASP A 40 13.34 25.11 -24.36
N ALA A 41 12.51 25.79 -23.56
CA ALA A 41 12.64 25.80 -22.12
C ALA A 41 12.34 24.43 -21.50
N ILE A 42 13.15 24.04 -20.52
CA ILE A 42 12.95 22.80 -19.77
C ILE A 42 11.93 23.09 -18.65
N PRO A 43 10.79 22.35 -18.59
CA PRO A 43 9.79 22.58 -17.56
C PRO A 43 10.28 22.16 -16.16
N GLY A 44 9.85 22.91 -15.15
CA GLY A 44 10.05 22.59 -13.73
C GLY A 44 11.27 23.26 -13.09
N GLN A 45 11.60 22.84 -11.88
CA GLN A 45 12.75 23.34 -11.12
C GLN A 45 14.08 22.88 -11.74
N CYS A 46 15.09 23.74 -11.68
CA CYS A 46 16.44 23.44 -12.15
C CYS A 46 17.06 22.34 -11.29
N VAL A 47 17.48 21.24 -11.91
CA VAL A 47 18.05 20.09 -11.18
C VAL A 47 19.37 20.40 -10.49
N LEU A 48 20.06 21.49 -10.85
CA LEU A 48 21.27 21.95 -10.16
C LEU A 48 20.99 22.36 -8.70
N ASP A 49 19.75 22.67 -8.36
CA ASP A 49 19.36 23.08 -7.00
C ASP A 49 18.95 21.90 -6.11
N VAL A 50 18.99 20.66 -6.61
CA VAL A 50 18.52 19.51 -5.83
C VAL A 50 19.43 19.22 -4.64
N ASP A 51 18.82 19.09 -3.47
CA ASP A 51 19.46 18.64 -2.24
C ASP A 51 18.50 17.73 -1.43
N ALA A 52 18.98 17.19 -0.31
CA ALA A 52 18.18 16.32 0.53
C ALA A 52 16.91 16.97 1.14
N ARG A 53 16.86 18.30 1.23
CA ARG A 53 15.77 19.08 1.84
C ARG A 53 14.66 19.38 0.83
N ASN A 54 15.01 19.60 -0.44
CA ASN A 54 14.06 19.99 -1.48
C ASN A 54 13.77 18.89 -2.51
N ILE A 55 14.40 17.71 -2.45
CA ILE A 55 14.18 16.61 -3.42
C ILE A 55 12.71 16.21 -3.63
N LEU A 56 11.82 16.50 -2.68
CA LEU A 56 10.39 16.22 -2.79
C LEU A 56 9.63 17.19 -3.71
N THR A 57 10.21 18.34 -4.06
CA THR A 57 9.57 19.36 -4.91
C THR A 57 9.84 19.20 -6.40
N PHE A 58 10.70 18.25 -6.78
CA PHE A 58 11.06 17.98 -8.17
C PHE A 58 10.07 17.01 -8.83
N GLU A 59 9.70 17.28 -10.08
CA GLU A 59 9.01 16.32 -10.94
C GLU A 59 9.90 15.07 -11.15
N GLN A 60 9.32 13.88 -11.04
CA GLN A 60 10.08 12.63 -10.95
C GLN A 60 9.27 11.39 -11.36
N GLY A 61 9.93 10.23 -11.40
CA GLY A 61 9.26 8.93 -11.42
C GLY A 61 9.19 8.22 -12.75
N ARG A 62 9.77 8.81 -13.81
CA ARG A 62 9.85 8.24 -15.16
C ARG A 62 11.18 8.57 -15.82
N TRP A 63 11.70 7.62 -16.62
CA TRP A 63 12.96 7.76 -17.35
C TRP A 63 12.98 8.95 -18.31
N ASP A 64 11.83 9.27 -18.93
CA ASP A 64 11.72 10.38 -19.86
C ASP A 64 12.09 11.73 -19.26
N LEU A 65 11.99 11.92 -17.94
CA LEU A 65 12.41 13.15 -17.28
C LEU A 65 13.93 13.32 -17.25
N VAL A 66 14.65 12.22 -16.99
CA VAL A 66 16.12 12.23 -17.06
C VAL A 66 16.53 12.50 -18.50
N ARG A 67 15.94 11.78 -19.46
CA ARG A 67 16.20 11.99 -20.89
C ARG A 67 15.91 13.42 -21.32
N ARG A 68 14.80 14.02 -20.87
CA ARG A 68 14.44 15.41 -21.12
C ARG A 68 15.52 16.38 -20.64
N ASP A 69 15.98 16.23 -19.40
CA ASP A 69 16.98 17.12 -18.83
C ASP A 69 18.31 17.05 -19.61
N VAL A 70 18.82 15.84 -19.87
CA VAL A 70 20.11 15.69 -20.59
C VAL A 70 20.01 16.09 -22.06
N VAL A 71 18.90 15.80 -22.74
CA VAL A 71 18.65 16.25 -24.12
C VAL A 71 18.48 17.77 -24.19
N GLY A 72 17.77 18.37 -23.23
CA GLY A 72 17.56 19.81 -23.17
C GLY A 72 18.87 20.59 -22.97
N VAL A 73 19.75 20.11 -22.08
CA VAL A 73 21.02 20.79 -21.78
C VAL A 73 22.11 20.50 -22.81
N PHE A 74 22.27 19.24 -23.23
CA PHE A 74 23.35 18.83 -24.13
C PHE A 74 22.94 18.86 -25.61
N GLY A 75 21.67 19.10 -25.92
CA GLY A 75 21.11 19.00 -27.26
C GLY A 75 20.78 17.56 -27.65
N SER A 76 19.99 17.38 -28.72
CA SER A 76 19.45 16.07 -29.15
C SER A 76 20.52 15.02 -29.41
N ARG A 77 21.65 15.39 -30.02
CA ARG A 77 22.70 14.43 -30.40
C ARG A 77 23.53 13.96 -29.20
N LEU A 78 24.14 14.88 -28.46
CA LEU A 78 24.96 14.52 -27.28
C LEU A 78 24.09 14.02 -26.13
N GLY A 79 23.00 14.72 -25.82
CA GLY A 79 22.08 14.32 -24.75
C GLY A 79 21.40 12.98 -25.02
N GLY A 80 21.07 12.68 -26.29
CA GLY A 80 20.57 11.36 -26.68
C GLY A 80 21.59 10.25 -26.43
N ALA A 81 22.85 10.45 -26.84
CA ALA A 81 23.94 9.51 -26.60
C ALA A 81 24.21 9.29 -25.10
N VAL A 82 24.22 10.37 -24.31
CA VAL A 82 24.38 10.31 -22.85
C VAL A 82 23.23 9.54 -22.19
N ALA A 83 21.98 9.83 -22.56
CA ALA A 83 20.82 9.11 -22.05
C ALA A 83 20.92 7.60 -22.35
N GLU A 84 21.22 7.24 -23.59
CA GLU A 84 21.34 5.84 -24.02
C GLU A 84 22.52 5.13 -23.34
N PHE A 85 23.63 5.84 -23.09
CA PHE A 85 24.76 5.32 -22.32
C PHE A 85 24.36 5.01 -20.87
N ILE A 86 23.75 5.98 -20.19
CA ILE A 86 23.30 5.84 -18.79
C ILE A 86 22.33 4.66 -18.67
N ASP A 87 21.39 4.55 -19.59
CA ASP A 87 20.40 3.47 -19.56
C ASP A 87 21.05 2.11 -19.79
N ARG A 88 21.97 1.99 -20.75
CA ARG A 88 22.74 0.74 -20.95
C ARG A 88 23.65 0.39 -19.78
N ALA A 89 24.19 1.39 -19.08
CA ALA A 89 25.09 1.17 -17.96
C ALA A 89 24.35 0.66 -16.71
N GLY A 90 23.11 1.10 -16.50
CA GLY A 90 22.37 0.86 -15.25
C GLY A 90 21.04 0.13 -15.38
N ALA A 91 20.53 -0.06 -16.60
CA ALA A 91 19.14 -0.40 -16.89
C ALA A 91 18.20 0.50 -16.08
N VAL A 92 18.34 1.83 -16.24
CA VAL A 92 17.65 2.82 -15.41
C VAL A 92 16.16 2.88 -15.75
N SER A 93 15.82 2.75 -17.03
CA SER A 93 14.45 2.62 -17.53
C SER A 93 13.75 1.41 -16.90
N ASP A 94 14.41 0.24 -16.90
CA ASP A 94 13.91 -0.97 -16.23
C ASP A 94 13.74 -0.78 -14.72
N ALA A 95 14.63 -0.04 -14.06
CA ALA A 95 14.50 0.26 -12.64
C ALA A 95 13.23 1.09 -12.35
N PHE A 96 12.89 2.05 -13.23
CA PHE A 96 11.62 2.79 -13.13
C PHE A 96 10.40 1.87 -13.36
N GLY A 97 10.49 0.94 -14.31
CA GLY A 97 9.46 -0.07 -14.54
C GLY A 97 9.25 -1.01 -13.34
N THR A 98 10.35 -1.50 -12.76
CA THR A 98 10.37 -2.28 -11.51
C THR A 98 9.69 -1.51 -10.38
N ARG A 99 10.07 -0.22 -10.19
CA ARG A 99 9.46 0.65 -9.18
C ARG A 99 7.95 0.76 -9.36
N ARG A 100 7.48 1.00 -10.59
CA ARG A 100 6.05 1.13 -10.90
C ARG A 100 5.29 -0.14 -10.51
N ASN A 101 5.77 -1.29 -10.96
CA ASN A 101 5.15 -2.57 -10.63
C ASN A 101 5.20 -2.89 -9.14
N CYS A 102 6.30 -2.58 -8.44
CA CYS A 102 6.40 -2.78 -6.99
C CYS A 102 5.42 -1.89 -6.22
N VAL A 103 5.22 -0.64 -6.67
CA VAL A 103 4.21 0.28 -6.12
C VAL A 103 2.80 -0.29 -6.32
N ASN A 104 2.52 -0.92 -7.45
CA ASN A 104 1.20 -1.52 -7.69
C ASN A 104 1.03 -2.83 -6.91
N LEU A 105 2.06 -3.68 -6.84
CA LEU A 105 2.05 -4.91 -6.06
C LEU A 105 1.86 -4.63 -4.57
N LYS A 106 2.50 -3.59 -3.98
CA LYS A 106 2.21 -3.24 -2.58
C LYS A 106 0.71 -3.03 -2.41
N LYS A 107 0.02 -2.36 -3.34
CA LYS A 107 -1.40 -2.01 -3.24
C LYS A 107 -2.29 -3.25 -3.37
N VAL A 108 -2.00 -4.13 -4.34
CA VAL A 108 -2.69 -5.42 -4.46
C VAL A 108 -2.57 -6.25 -3.17
N LEU A 109 -1.37 -6.32 -2.59
CA LEU A 109 -1.14 -7.05 -1.34
C LEU A 109 -1.85 -6.42 -0.13
N LEU A 110 -2.16 -5.11 -0.17
CA LEU A 110 -2.98 -4.47 0.86
C LEU A 110 -4.41 -5.02 0.83
N HIS A 111 -4.99 -5.15 -0.36
CA HIS A 111 -6.33 -5.67 -0.55
C HIS A 111 -6.42 -7.13 -0.09
N SER A 112 -5.46 -7.95 -0.52
CA SER A 112 -5.34 -9.33 -0.06
C SER A 112 -5.16 -9.43 1.46
N GLN A 113 -4.42 -8.49 2.08
CA GLN A 113 -4.26 -8.45 3.53
C GLN A 113 -5.59 -8.16 4.25
N TYR A 114 -6.37 -7.19 3.77
CA TYR A 114 -7.66 -6.89 4.36
C TYR A 114 -8.65 -8.04 4.23
N GLU A 115 -8.72 -8.66 3.05
CA GLU A 115 -9.60 -9.82 2.82
C GLU A 115 -9.30 -10.97 3.77
N ILE A 116 -8.02 -11.33 3.93
CA ILE A 116 -7.63 -12.45 4.79
C ILE A 116 -7.74 -12.12 6.28
N GLU A 117 -7.54 -10.87 6.70
CA GLU A 117 -7.71 -10.45 8.10
C GLU A 117 -9.18 -10.55 8.54
N VAL A 118 -10.14 -10.19 7.68
CA VAL A 118 -11.57 -10.40 7.95
C VAL A 118 -11.87 -11.89 8.13
N LEU A 119 -11.27 -12.73 7.29
CA LEU A 119 -11.47 -14.17 7.33
C LEU A 119 -10.84 -14.82 8.58
N GLU A 120 -9.62 -14.41 8.96
CA GLU A 120 -8.97 -14.86 10.20
C GLU A 120 -9.79 -14.48 11.42
N MET A 121 -10.32 -13.24 11.47
CA MET A 121 -11.18 -12.79 12.56
C MET A 121 -12.44 -13.67 12.68
N ARG A 122 -13.09 -14.02 11.57
CA ARG A 122 -14.26 -14.91 11.56
C ARG A 122 -13.91 -16.31 12.06
N LEU A 123 -12.79 -16.88 11.61
CA LEU A 123 -12.29 -18.17 12.09
C LEU A 123 -11.89 -18.12 13.57
N ARG A 124 -11.38 -17.00 14.06
CA ARG A 124 -11.05 -16.78 15.47
C ARG A 124 -12.32 -16.76 16.34
N ARG A 125 -13.40 -16.12 15.88
CA ARG A 125 -14.72 -16.16 16.55
C ARG A 125 -15.25 -17.59 16.64
N LEU A 126 -15.25 -18.31 15.50
CA LEU A 126 -15.64 -19.73 15.45
C LEU A 126 -14.83 -20.57 16.44
N MET A 127 -13.50 -20.42 16.44
CA MET A 127 -12.61 -21.14 17.35
C MET A 127 -12.91 -20.81 18.82
N THR A 128 -13.20 -19.55 19.17
CA THR A 128 -13.53 -19.23 20.57
C THR A 128 -14.89 -19.77 21.01
N PHE A 129 -15.88 -19.79 20.10
CA PHE A 129 -17.24 -20.25 20.39
C PHE A 129 -17.32 -21.77 20.51
N TYR A 130 -16.75 -22.49 19.55
CA TYR A 130 -16.77 -23.96 19.51
C TYR A 130 -15.69 -24.60 20.38
N ARG A 131 -14.96 -23.83 21.21
CA ARG A 131 -13.93 -24.37 22.10
C ARG A 131 -14.44 -25.47 23.03
N GLY A 132 -15.70 -25.36 23.47
CA GLY A 132 -16.33 -26.36 24.35
C GLY A 132 -16.46 -27.75 23.73
N ASP A 133 -16.39 -27.87 22.40
CA ASP A 133 -16.42 -29.14 21.68
C ASP A 133 -15.12 -29.95 21.84
N PHE A 134 -14.06 -29.30 22.32
CA PHE A 134 -12.74 -29.89 22.52
C PHE A 134 -12.37 -29.83 24.00
N GLY A 135 -13.11 -30.59 24.80
CA GLY A 135 -12.88 -30.65 26.23
C GLY A 135 -13.66 -31.78 26.91
N GLN A 136 -13.24 -32.10 28.14
CA GLN A 136 -13.78 -33.19 28.93
C GLN A 136 -15.30 -33.10 29.12
N ALA A 137 -15.86 -31.89 29.24
CA ALA A 137 -17.30 -31.68 29.40
C ALA A 137 -18.13 -32.20 28.20
N SER A 138 -17.56 -32.17 27.00
CA SER A 138 -18.18 -32.70 25.77
C SER A 138 -17.85 -34.17 25.50
N GLY A 139 -16.95 -34.77 26.29
CA GLY A 139 -16.39 -36.10 26.00
C GLY A 139 -15.61 -36.16 24.70
N TYR A 140 -15.20 -35.03 24.11
CA TYR A 140 -14.54 -34.93 22.81
C TYR A 140 -15.37 -35.45 21.62
N VAL A 141 -16.68 -35.67 21.80
CA VAL A 141 -17.58 -36.20 20.75
C VAL A 141 -17.69 -35.25 19.55
N ASP A 142 -17.68 -33.95 19.81
CA ASP A 142 -17.77 -32.89 18.78
C ASP A 142 -16.37 -32.40 18.31
N ALA A 143 -15.28 -33.06 18.72
CA ALA A 143 -13.92 -32.58 18.50
C ALA A 143 -13.60 -32.35 17.01
N ALA A 144 -14.16 -33.15 16.10
CA ALA A 144 -13.95 -33.01 14.66
C ALA A 144 -14.32 -31.62 14.12
N ARG A 145 -15.44 -31.04 14.59
CA ARG A 145 -15.86 -29.68 14.21
C ARG A 145 -14.83 -28.64 14.64
N TYR A 146 -14.40 -28.72 15.90
CA TYR A 146 -13.40 -27.81 16.44
C TYR A 146 -12.04 -27.94 15.73
N ARG A 147 -11.63 -29.18 15.44
CA ARG A 147 -10.39 -29.50 14.73
C ARG A 147 -10.35 -28.94 13.31
N GLU A 148 -11.46 -29.04 12.57
CA GLU A 148 -11.61 -28.43 11.25
C GLU A 148 -11.41 -26.91 11.33
N ILE A 149 -12.04 -26.24 12.30
CA ILE A 149 -11.90 -24.80 12.54
C ILE A 149 -10.47 -24.43 12.92
N CYS A 150 -9.82 -25.19 13.80
CA CYS A 150 -8.44 -24.97 14.21
C CYS A 150 -7.46 -25.08 13.04
N THR A 151 -7.63 -26.09 12.19
CA THR A 151 -6.81 -26.31 10.99
C THR A 151 -6.97 -25.17 10.01
N ALA A 152 -8.22 -24.82 9.67
CA ALA A 152 -8.53 -23.70 8.77
C ALA A 152 -7.97 -22.37 9.32
N ARG A 153 -8.13 -22.11 10.61
CA ARG A 153 -7.60 -20.91 11.26
C ARG A 153 -6.07 -20.89 11.25
N GLY A 154 -5.42 -22.00 11.59
CA GLY A 154 -3.95 -22.09 11.62
C GLY A 154 -3.35 -21.77 10.25
N ARG A 155 -3.89 -22.36 9.19
CA ARG A 155 -3.48 -22.10 7.81
C ARG A 155 -3.82 -20.68 7.36
N CYS A 156 -5.03 -20.19 7.65
CA CYS A 156 -5.42 -18.82 7.36
C CYS A 156 -4.51 -17.79 8.04
N LEU A 157 -4.14 -18.02 9.31
CA LEU A 157 -3.19 -17.17 10.04
C LEU A 157 -1.80 -17.18 9.38
N GLY A 158 -1.30 -18.35 8.98
CA GLY A 158 -0.04 -18.49 8.25
C GLY A 158 -0.02 -17.68 6.95
N ALA A 159 -1.06 -17.87 6.13
CA ALA A 159 -1.24 -17.12 4.89
C ALA A 159 -1.36 -15.60 5.15
N ALA A 160 -2.09 -15.19 6.21
CA ALA A 160 -2.24 -13.79 6.57
C ALA A 160 -0.90 -13.14 6.94
N LYS A 161 -0.02 -13.87 7.65
CA LYS A 161 1.32 -13.37 7.99
C LYS A 161 2.27 -13.33 6.80
N ALA A 162 2.16 -14.27 5.86
CA ALA A 162 2.89 -14.22 4.60
C ALA A 162 2.47 -13.01 3.73
N ILE A 163 1.17 -12.77 3.58
CA ILE A 163 0.65 -11.61 2.84
C ILE A 163 1.04 -10.30 3.54
N PHE A 164 0.98 -10.26 4.88
CA PHE A 164 1.46 -9.14 5.68
C PHE A 164 2.93 -8.84 5.41
N ASP A 165 3.82 -9.85 5.44
CA ASP A 165 5.24 -9.66 5.11
C ASP A 165 5.37 -9.12 3.67
N GLY A 166 4.67 -9.71 2.70
CA GLY A 166 4.59 -9.20 1.33
C GLY A 166 4.25 -7.70 1.26
N ARG A 167 3.12 -7.28 1.84
CA ARG A 167 2.66 -5.87 1.85
C ARG A 167 3.63 -4.96 2.57
N VAL A 168 4.07 -5.34 3.77
CA VAL A 168 4.92 -4.50 4.62
C VAL A 168 6.27 -4.28 3.95
N PHE A 169 6.91 -5.33 3.43
CA PHE A 169 8.23 -5.20 2.84
C PHE A 169 8.18 -4.50 1.48
N THR A 170 7.21 -4.81 0.61
CA THR A 170 7.03 -4.03 -0.64
C THR A 170 6.73 -2.55 -0.35
N LYS A 171 5.95 -2.23 0.70
CA LYS A 171 5.76 -0.84 1.16
C LYS A 171 7.07 -0.21 1.65
N GLN A 172 7.83 -0.87 2.52
CA GLN A 172 9.10 -0.37 3.04
C GLN A 172 10.12 -0.13 1.91
N ILE A 173 10.17 -1.04 0.94
CA ILE A 173 10.97 -0.91 -0.28
C ILE A 173 10.53 0.33 -1.07
N CYS A 174 9.23 0.52 -1.31
CA CYS A 174 8.73 1.73 -1.99
C CYS A 174 9.00 3.02 -1.20
N CYS A 175 9.13 2.93 0.12
CA CYS A 175 9.42 4.05 1.03
C CYS A 175 10.91 4.30 1.25
N VAL A 176 11.83 3.62 0.54
CA VAL A 176 13.25 3.96 0.65
C VAL A 176 13.50 5.44 0.34
N PRO A 177 14.47 6.07 1.03
CA PRO A 177 14.78 7.47 0.81
C PRO A 177 15.08 7.81 -0.65
N ARG A 178 14.76 9.05 -1.04
CA ARG A 178 15.04 9.54 -2.41
C ARG A 178 16.49 9.96 -2.58
N HIS A 179 17.06 10.59 -1.55
CA HIS A 179 18.42 11.12 -1.61
C HIS A 179 19.45 10.03 -1.25
N PRO A 180 20.53 9.87 -2.03
CA PRO A 180 21.53 8.81 -1.86
C PRO A 180 22.36 8.87 -0.56
N ASN A 181 22.27 9.96 0.20
CA ASN A 181 23.00 10.12 1.47
C ASN A 181 22.19 9.67 2.70
N LEU A 182 20.92 9.29 2.53
CA LEU A 182 20.07 8.89 3.65
C LEU A 182 20.24 7.40 3.98
N SER A 183 19.93 6.97 5.19
CA SER A 183 20.21 5.60 5.63
C SER A 183 19.17 4.60 5.16
N ARG A 184 19.59 3.34 4.99
CA ARG A 184 18.69 2.21 4.70
C ARG A 184 17.67 1.99 5.83
N PRO A 185 16.38 1.78 5.52
CA PRO A 185 15.36 1.47 6.53
C PRO A 185 15.73 0.23 7.37
N ARG A 186 15.60 0.34 8.70
CA ARG A 186 16.00 -0.73 9.65
C ARG A 186 15.35 -2.09 9.36
N ARG A 187 14.06 -2.11 9.03
CA ARG A 187 13.35 -3.37 8.72
C ARG A 187 13.95 -4.10 7.52
N LEU A 188 14.41 -3.37 6.50
CA LEU A 188 15.09 -3.97 5.34
C LEU A 188 16.50 -4.43 5.69
N ALA A 189 17.22 -3.66 6.51
CA ALA A 189 18.56 -4.00 6.97
C ALA A 189 18.60 -5.31 7.77
N SER A 190 17.58 -5.58 8.57
CA SER A 190 17.51 -6.74 9.47
C SER A 190 16.87 -8.00 8.86
N MET A 191 16.61 -8.03 7.55
CA MET A 191 16.14 -9.26 6.89
C MET A 191 17.18 -10.39 7.00
N PRO A 192 16.76 -11.66 7.23
CA PRO A 192 15.37 -12.13 7.23
C PRO A 192 14.68 -12.07 8.60
N ARG A 193 15.39 -11.70 9.66
CA ARG A 193 14.88 -11.72 11.05
C ARG A 193 13.67 -10.80 11.27
N SER A 194 13.53 -9.77 10.44
CA SER A 194 12.41 -8.83 10.49
C SER A 194 11.12 -9.35 9.83
N LEU A 195 11.14 -10.50 9.13
CA LEU A 195 9.94 -11.13 8.58
C LEU A 195 9.22 -11.95 9.65
N VAL A 196 7.90 -11.79 9.77
CA VAL A 196 7.09 -12.53 10.75
C VAL A 196 7.10 -14.03 10.44
N THR A 197 7.03 -14.39 9.15
CA THR A 197 7.06 -15.77 8.68
C THR A 197 8.38 -16.48 8.99
N HIS A 198 9.52 -15.77 8.99
CA HIS A 198 10.80 -16.32 9.46
C HIS A 198 10.72 -16.75 10.93
N GLY A 199 10.10 -15.93 11.78
CA GLY A 199 9.84 -16.27 13.18
C GLY A 199 8.95 -17.51 13.36
N TYR A 200 7.98 -17.73 12.46
CA TYR A 200 7.11 -18.90 12.50
C TYR A 200 7.86 -20.20 12.21
N VAL A 201 8.78 -20.18 11.24
CA VAL A 201 9.67 -21.31 10.94
C VAL A 201 10.54 -21.64 12.16
N GLY A 202 11.21 -20.63 12.74
CA GLY A 202 12.06 -20.82 13.91
C GLY A 202 11.29 -21.37 15.11
N LYS A 203 10.10 -20.82 15.40
CA LYS A 203 9.25 -21.27 16.49
C LYS A 203 8.76 -22.70 16.30
N ALA A 204 8.27 -23.05 15.11
CA ALA A 204 7.78 -24.40 14.83
C ALA A 204 8.90 -25.44 14.95
N ALA A 205 10.12 -25.10 14.52
CA ALA A 205 11.29 -25.97 14.70
C ALA A 205 11.65 -26.15 16.19
N ALA A 206 11.64 -25.07 16.98
CA ALA A 206 11.93 -25.11 18.40
C ALA A 206 10.88 -25.90 19.19
N ASP A 207 9.59 -25.70 18.90
CA ASP A 207 8.49 -26.42 19.55
C ASP A 207 8.57 -27.93 19.25
N ALA A 208 8.90 -28.32 18.02
CA ALA A 208 9.10 -29.72 17.66
C ALA A 208 10.31 -30.35 18.38
N ALA A 209 11.44 -29.61 18.47
CA ALA A 209 12.63 -30.07 19.19
C ALA A 209 12.35 -30.31 20.68
N ARG A 210 11.61 -29.39 21.33
CA ARG A 210 11.23 -29.52 22.74
C ARG A 210 10.38 -30.76 22.99
N ILE A 211 9.44 -31.04 22.07
CA ILE A 211 8.55 -32.21 22.15
C ILE A 211 9.31 -33.51 21.90
N GLY A 212 10.35 -33.48 21.07
CA GLY A 212 11.26 -34.61 20.83
C GLY A 212 12.29 -34.87 21.94
N GLY A 213 12.25 -34.12 23.06
CA GLY A 213 13.14 -34.33 24.21
C GLY A 213 14.47 -33.57 24.14
N ALA A 214 14.64 -32.61 23.24
CA ALA A 214 15.77 -31.67 23.31
C ALA A 214 15.46 -30.58 24.36
N GLU A 215 16.22 -30.56 25.46
CA GLU A 215 16.06 -29.56 26.53
C GLU A 215 16.20 -28.12 25.99
N SER A 216 15.10 -27.38 25.96
CA SER A 216 15.13 -25.92 25.89
C SER A 216 14.06 -25.38 26.83
N SER A 217 14.48 -24.64 27.86
CA SER A 217 13.68 -24.15 28.99
C SER A 217 12.37 -23.45 28.58
N SER A 218 11.34 -23.63 29.42
CA SER A 218 9.97 -23.11 29.25
C SER A 218 9.90 -21.58 29.18
N ASP A 219 10.86 -20.87 29.78
CA ASP A 219 10.86 -19.41 29.86
C ASP A 219 11.11 -18.76 28.49
N ALA A 220 11.81 -19.45 27.57
CA ALA A 220 12.10 -18.95 26.22
C ALA A 220 10.85 -18.85 25.31
N VAL A 221 9.76 -19.56 25.64
CA VAL A 221 8.54 -19.66 24.82
C VAL A 221 7.59 -18.49 25.08
N GLU A 222 7.48 -18.11 26.35
CA GLU A 222 6.67 -16.97 26.78
C GLU A 222 7.36 -15.64 26.43
N GLU A 223 8.70 -15.61 26.45
CA GLU A 223 9.52 -14.53 25.89
C GLU A 223 9.36 -14.43 24.35
N SER A 224 9.45 -15.55 23.61
CA SER A 224 9.29 -15.57 22.14
C SER A 224 7.89 -15.17 21.66
N LEU A 225 6.85 -15.39 22.46
CA LEU A 225 5.49 -14.93 22.17
C LEU A 225 5.33 -13.41 22.41
N LYS A 226 6.07 -12.85 23.36
CA LYS A 226 6.17 -11.40 23.61
C LYS A 226 7.07 -10.70 22.58
N ASP A 227 8.08 -11.36 22.04
CA ASP A 227 8.93 -10.82 20.95
C ASP A 227 8.22 -10.75 19.58
N LEU A 228 7.15 -11.52 19.39
CA LEU A 228 6.29 -11.44 18.20
C LEU A 228 5.41 -10.18 18.18
N THR A 229 5.25 -9.48 19.32
CA THR A 229 4.81 -8.09 19.34
C THR A 229 6.02 -7.18 19.21
N VAL A 230 6.41 -6.86 17.96
CA VAL A 230 7.42 -5.86 17.57
C VAL A 230 8.44 -5.60 18.70
N ALA A 231 9.39 -6.52 18.90
CA ALA A 231 10.47 -6.32 19.86
C ALA A 231 11.18 -4.96 19.61
N PRO A 232 11.56 -4.22 20.67
CA PRO A 232 12.42 -3.05 20.53
C PRO A 232 13.78 -3.48 19.96
N PRO A 233 14.48 -2.59 19.24
CA PRO A 233 15.60 -2.97 18.38
C PRO A 233 16.80 -3.46 19.19
N ALA A 234 17.16 -4.74 19.05
CA ALA A 234 18.47 -5.23 19.43
C ALA A 234 19.54 -4.61 18.51
N ALA A 235 20.63 -4.15 19.14
CA ALA A 235 21.92 -3.69 18.62
C ALA A 235 21.99 -3.19 17.16
N MET A 236 22.37 -1.92 16.98
CA MET A 236 22.58 -1.26 15.69
C MET A 236 23.31 -2.17 14.69
N ASP A 237 22.55 -2.72 13.74
CA ASP A 237 23.07 -3.49 12.63
C ASP A 237 23.99 -2.57 11.82
N ALA A 238 25.27 -2.93 11.64
CA ALA A 238 26.26 -2.09 10.95
C ALA A 238 25.79 -1.71 9.53
N ARG A 239 24.92 -2.53 8.92
CA ARG A 239 24.25 -2.26 7.64
C ARG A 239 23.26 -1.08 7.65
N ALA A 240 22.72 -0.70 8.81
CA ALA A 240 21.78 0.41 8.97
C ALA A 240 22.46 1.80 8.91
N MET A 241 23.79 1.86 9.07
CA MET A 241 24.54 3.13 9.00
C MET A 241 25.11 3.45 7.60
N THR A 242 25.00 2.53 6.65
CA THR A 242 25.49 2.74 5.28
C THR A 242 24.58 3.73 4.53
N PRO A 243 25.14 4.80 3.91
CA PRO A 243 24.38 5.68 3.02
C PRO A 243 23.70 4.93 1.88
N ALA A 244 22.55 5.43 1.43
CA ALA A 244 21.64 4.94 0.38
C ALA A 244 22.23 4.74 -1.02
N LEU A 245 23.53 4.94 -1.18
CA LEU A 245 24.17 4.91 -2.47
C LEU A 245 24.31 3.46 -2.91
N THR A 246 23.37 3.04 -3.77
CA THR A 246 23.34 1.67 -4.30
C THR A 246 24.60 1.42 -5.11
N LYS A 247 25.14 0.20 -5.03
CA LYS A 247 26.25 -0.24 -5.87
C LYS A 247 25.95 0.00 -7.35
N ASP A 248 24.68 -0.17 -7.76
CA ASP A 248 24.20 0.10 -9.11
C ASP A 248 24.38 1.58 -9.51
N PHE A 249 24.05 2.54 -8.64
CA PHE A 249 24.19 3.98 -8.96
C PHE A 249 25.65 4.42 -9.03
N GLU A 250 26.52 4.00 -8.10
CA GLU A 250 27.96 4.28 -8.23
C GLU A 250 28.55 3.64 -9.47
N HIS A 251 28.12 2.43 -9.82
CA HIS A 251 28.59 1.78 -11.03
C HIS A 251 28.29 2.63 -12.27
N ILE A 252 27.07 3.15 -12.40
CA ILE A 252 26.70 4.06 -13.49
C ILE A 252 27.58 5.31 -13.47
N MET A 253 27.69 5.97 -12.32
CA MET A 253 28.43 7.23 -12.22
C MET A 253 29.94 7.06 -12.44
N THR A 254 30.51 5.93 -12.03
CA THR A 254 31.91 5.55 -12.31
C THR A 254 32.11 5.41 -13.82
N ARG A 255 31.24 4.66 -14.50
CA ARG A 255 31.28 4.51 -15.96
C ARG A 255 31.09 5.84 -16.69
N VAL A 256 30.18 6.71 -16.23
CA VAL A 256 30.00 8.06 -16.78
C VAL A 256 31.29 8.89 -16.66
N ARG A 257 31.97 8.83 -15.51
CA ARG A 257 33.24 9.56 -15.28
C ARG A 257 34.38 9.01 -16.14
N GLU A 258 34.48 7.70 -16.26
CA GLU A 258 35.63 7.02 -16.89
C GLU A 258 35.47 6.87 -18.42
N GLU A 259 34.26 6.64 -18.93
CA GLU A 259 34.05 6.28 -20.34
C GLU A 259 33.55 7.43 -21.22
N LEU A 260 32.84 8.43 -20.65
CA LEU A 260 32.29 9.55 -21.43
C LEU A 260 33.22 10.76 -21.52
N ASN A 261 34.32 10.78 -20.76
CA ASN A 261 35.33 11.84 -20.73
C ASN A 261 34.77 13.28 -20.77
N LEU A 262 33.65 13.51 -20.07
CA LEU A 262 32.96 14.81 -20.03
C LEU A 262 33.58 15.72 -18.97
N PRO A 263 33.48 17.06 -19.13
CA PRO A 263 33.86 18.00 -18.09
C PRO A 263 33.17 17.71 -16.75
N ALA A 264 33.85 17.93 -15.63
CA ALA A 264 33.34 17.61 -14.30
C ALA A 264 31.96 18.23 -14.00
N HIS A 265 31.71 19.45 -14.48
CA HIS A 265 30.43 20.14 -14.31
C HIS A 265 29.29 19.51 -15.15
N TYR A 266 29.60 18.86 -16.28
CA TYR A 266 28.61 18.09 -17.07
C TYR A 266 28.24 16.79 -16.35
N VAL A 267 29.26 16.08 -15.83
CA VAL A 267 29.05 14.86 -15.02
C VAL A 267 28.21 15.18 -13.78
N ARG A 268 28.49 16.31 -13.12
CA ARG A 268 27.71 16.76 -11.96
C ARG A 268 26.24 17.04 -12.33
N PHE A 269 25.98 17.67 -13.47
CA PHE A 269 24.61 17.87 -13.95
C PHE A 269 23.87 16.53 -14.17
N ILE A 270 24.52 15.56 -14.81
CA ILE A 270 23.96 14.22 -15.04
C ILE A 270 23.60 13.54 -13.71
N GLU A 271 24.50 13.58 -12.74
CA GLU A 271 24.29 13.05 -11.40
C GLU A 271 23.05 13.67 -10.73
N LEU A 272 22.97 15.01 -10.73
CA LEU A 272 21.87 15.74 -10.10
C LEU A 272 20.54 15.51 -10.82
N SER A 273 20.53 15.38 -12.16
CA SER A 273 19.32 15.00 -12.89
C SER A 273 18.83 13.60 -12.49
N LEU A 274 19.74 12.61 -12.40
CA LEU A 274 19.38 11.26 -11.95
C LEU A 274 18.79 11.25 -10.53
N ILE A 275 19.37 12.03 -9.62
CA ILE A 275 18.87 12.18 -8.24
C ILE A 275 17.50 12.86 -8.24
N ALA A 276 17.38 14.03 -8.88
CA ALA A 276 16.16 14.84 -8.88
C ALA A 276 14.96 14.12 -9.51
N ARG A 277 15.18 13.32 -10.54
CA ARG A 277 14.11 12.59 -11.24
C ARG A 277 13.81 11.22 -10.64
N GLY A 278 14.54 10.80 -9.61
CA GLY A 278 14.28 9.60 -8.82
C GLY A 278 14.91 8.31 -9.35
N ALA A 279 15.93 8.38 -10.21
CA ALA A 279 16.64 7.21 -10.72
C ALA A 279 17.36 6.45 -9.59
N THR A 280 17.98 7.18 -8.64
CA THR A 280 18.60 6.61 -7.44
C THR A 280 17.62 5.74 -6.65
N LYS A 281 16.40 6.27 -6.41
CA LYS A 281 15.34 5.55 -5.71
C LYS A 281 14.84 4.34 -6.49
N ALA A 282 14.70 4.46 -7.81
CA ALA A 282 14.26 3.35 -8.67
C ALA A 282 15.26 2.18 -8.63
N LEU A 283 16.56 2.47 -8.75
CA LEU A 283 17.63 1.48 -8.62
C LEU A 283 17.63 0.82 -7.24
N TRP A 284 17.41 1.62 -6.19
CA TRP A 284 17.35 1.10 -4.83
C TRP A 284 16.16 0.18 -4.60
N ILE A 285 14.98 0.55 -5.09
CA ILE A 285 13.80 -0.33 -5.05
C ILE A 285 14.11 -1.67 -5.72
N ARG A 286 14.72 -1.66 -6.90
CA ARG A 286 15.09 -2.90 -7.61
C ARG A 286 16.06 -3.76 -6.80
N ALA A 287 17.08 -3.17 -6.19
CA ALA A 287 18.06 -3.89 -5.38
C ALA A 287 17.44 -4.51 -4.12
N GLU A 288 16.62 -3.75 -3.39
CA GLU A 288 15.94 -4.26 -2.18
C GLU A 288 14.89 -5.32 -2.52
N LEU A 289 14.24 -5.19 -3.67
CA LEU A 289 13.27 -6.16 -4.15
C LEU A 289 13.92 -7.51 -4.48
N ARG A 290 15.14 -7.52 -5.03
CA ARG A 290 15.95 -8.73 -5.23
C ARG A 290 16.34 -9.40 -3.91
N GLU A 291 16.76 -8.62 -2.91
CA GLU A 291 17.09 -9.15 -1.58
C GLU A 291 15.86 -9.74 -0.89
N PHE A 292 14.73 -9.03 -0.94
CA PHE A 292 13.47 -9.52 -0.37
C PHE A 292 13.01 -10.81 -1.06
N LEU A 293 13.10 -10.89 -2.39
CA LEU A 293 12.79 -12.10 -3.15
C LEU A 293 13.61 -13.30 -2.68
N ARG A 294 14.92 -13.13 -2.52
CA ARG A 294 15.82 -14.20 -2.06
C ARG A 294 15.39 -14.75 -0.70
N PHE A 295 15.20 -13.87 0.28
CA PHE A 295 14.81 -14.28 1.64
C PHE A 295 13.39 -14.88 1.69
N ALA A 296 12.43 -14.29 0.99
CA ALA A 296 11.06 -14.82 0.96
C ALA A 296 11.01 -16.22 0.30
N ASN A 297 11.82 -16.48 -0.72
CA ASN A 297 11.94 -17.81 -1.34
C ASN A 297 12.54 -18.84 -0.37
N GLU A 298 13.58 -18.45 0.35
CA GLU A 298 14.20 -19.30 1.38
C GLU A 298 13.19 -19.66 2.48
N ILE A 299 12.43 -18.68 2.97
CA ILE A 299 11.40 -18.89 4.00
C ILE A 299 10.25 -19.76 3.47
N ALA A 300 9.83 -19.58 2.21
CA ALA A 300 8.82 -20.42 1.57
C ALA A 300 9.27 -21.89 1.53
N GLN A 301 10.49 -22.14 1.07
CA GLN A 301 11.07 -23.49 1.01
C GLN A 301 11.20 -24.11 2.41
N ASN A 302 11.68 -23.34 3.38
CA ASN A 302 11.82 -23.79 4.77
C ASN A 302 10.45 -24.10 5.39
N SER A 303 9.42 -23.33 5.08
CA SER A 303 8.05 -23.57 5.55
C SER A 303 7.49 -24.88 5.00
N GLU A 304 7.63 -25.13 3.69
CA GLU A 304 7.19 -26.38 3.05
C GLU A 304 7.92 -27.60 3.61
N THR A 305 9.25 -27.52 3.68
CA THR A 305 10.11 -28.62 4.13
C THR A 305 9.84 -28.96 5.59
N LEU A 306 9.75 -27.93 6.45
CA LEU A 306 9.47 -28.13 7.87
C LEU A 306 8.05 -28.64 8.09
N ALA A 307 7.04 -28.09 7.42
CA ALA A 307 5.67 -28.58 7.52
C ALA A 307 5.57 -30.08 7.15
N ALA A 308 6.15 -30.46 6.00
CA ALA A 308 6.16 -31.86 5.56
C ALA A 308 6.85 -32.78 6.57
N ARG A 309 7.99 -32.34 7.13
CA ARG A 309 8.69 -33.08 8.18
C ARG A 309 7.83 -33.23 9.44
N LEU A 310 7.19 -32.15 9.91
CA LEU A 310 6.33 -32.20 11.10
C LEU A 310 5.15 -33.17 10.92
N ARG A 311 4.54 -33.20 9.73
CA ARG A 311 3.45 -34.15 9.39
C ARG A 311 3.92 -35.59 9.32
N LYS A 312 5.17 -35.82 8.94
CA LYS A 312 5.76 -37.15 8.84
C LYS A 312 6.19 -37.69 10.22
N ASP A 313 6.82 -36.84 11.03
CA ASP A 313 7.54 -37.27 12.22
C ASP A 313 6.66 -37.24 13.50
N HIS A 314 5.48 -36.60 13.45
CA HIS A 314 4.59 -36.48 14.60
C HIS A 314 3.15 -36.85 14.27
N ALA A 315 2.49 -37.55 15.20
CA ALA A 315 1.06 -37.85 15.12
C ALA A 315 0.23 -36.55 15.17
N THR A 316 -0.86 -36.51 14.40
CA THR A 316 -1.80 -35.40 14.44
C THR A 316 -2.75 -35.53 15.64
N PRO A 317 -3.37 -34.44 16.12
CA PRO A 317 -4.40 -34.54 17.15
C PRO A 317 -5.57 -35.45 16.71
N ASP A 318 -5.84 -35.53 15.41
CA ASP A 318 -6.90 -36.37 14.86
C ASP A 318 -6.52 -37.86 14.93
N ASP A 319 -5.23 -38.20 14.79
CA ASP A 319 -4.73 -39.56 15.05
C ASP A 319 -4.87 -39.93 16.53
N ILE A 320 -4.45 -39.04 17.43
CA ILE A 320 -4.55 -39.28 18.89
C ILE A 320 -6.01 -39.45 19.32
N LEU A 321 -6.92 -38.61 18.82
CA LEU A 321 -8.35 -38.73 19.13
C LEU A 321 -8.97 -40.03 18.61
N ARG A 322 -8.49 -40.54 17.47
CA ARG A 322 -8.98 -41.81 16.91
C ARG A 322 -8.44 -43.01 17.69
N ASP A 323 -7.16 -42.96 18.05
CA ASP A 323 -6.43 -44.13 18.53
C ASP A 323 -6.44 -44.25 20.07
N ASP A 324 -6.50 -43.13 20.80
CA ASP A 324 -6.37 -43.09 22.27
C ASP A 324 -7.66 -42.62 23.01
N PHE A 325 -8.71 -42.20 22.30
CA PHE A 325 -9.96 -41.69 22.92
C PHE A 325 -11.19 -42.53 22.52
N ASP A 326 -12.04 -42.84 23.50
CA ASP A 326 -13.34 -43.46 23.24
C ASP A 326 -14.36 -42.38 22.82
N THR A 327 -14.62 -42.30 21.52
CA THR A 327 -15.58 -41.37 20.93
C THR A 327 -16.98 -41.98 20.74
N SER A 328 -17.21 -43.21 21.23
CA SER A 328 -18.48 -43.95 21.08
C SER A 328 -19.65 -43.40 21.91
N GLY A 329 -19.43 -42.36 22.72
CA GLY A 329 -20.43 -41.71 23.56
C GLY A 329 -20.49 -42.23 25.00
N ALA A 330 -19.73 -43.27 25.34
CA ALA A 330 -19.47 -43.64 26.72
C ALA A 330 -18.59 -42.58 27.38
N LYS A 331 -19.03 -41.99 28.51
CA LYS A 331 -18.29 -40.94 29.24
C LYS A 331 -17.08 -41.51 30.02
N ILE A 332 -16.23 -42.28 29.37
CA ILE A 332 -14.97 -42.73 29.98
C ILE A 332 -13.99 -41.57 29.86
N PRO A 333 -13.51 -40.98 30.98
CA PRO A 333 -12.53 -39.91 30.92
C PRO A 333 -11.22 -40.44 30.31
N PRO A 334 -10.58 -39.67 29.41
CA PRO A 334 -9.33 -40.09 28.78
C PRO A 334 -8.21 -40.23 29.81
N SER A 335 -7.26 -41.13 29.54
CA SER A 335 -6.10 -41.31 30.40
C SER A 335 -5.21 -40.06 30.39
N ARG A 336 -4.43 -39.85 31.46
CA ARG A 336 -3.45 -38.76 31.54
C ARG A 336 -2.43 -38.83 30.40
N GLU A 337 -2.00 -40.05 30.04
CA GLU A 337 -1.07 -40.27 28.94
C GLU A 337 -1.66 -39.83 27.59
N ALA A 338 -2.93 -40.15 27.33
CA ALA A 338 -3.63 -39.74 26.11
C ALA A 338 -3.78 -38.21 26.05
N LEU A 339 -4.08 -37.56 27.17
CA LEU A 339 -4.14 -36.09 27.26
C LEU A 339 -2.77 -35.45 27.00
N ASP A 340 -1.68 -36.00 27.55
CA ASP A 340 -0.33 -35.51 27.32
C ASP A 340 0.11 -35.68 25.85
N LYS A 341 -0.25 -36.82 25.22
CA LYS A 341 -0.04 -37.06 23.77
C LYS A 341 -0.80 -36.04 22.94
N LEU A 342 -2.09 -35.81 23.25
CA LEU A 342 -2.94 -34.86 22.54
C LEU A 342 -2.40 -33.42 22.65
N GLN A 343 -1.95 -33.01 23.84
CA GLN A 343 -1.36 -31.70 24.05
C GLN A 343 -0.09 -31.49 23.19
N ARG A 344 0.82 -32.48 23.16
CA ARG A 344 2.02 -32.43 22.30
C ARG A 344 1.65 -32.37 20.82
N ALA A 345 0.71 -33.21 20.38
CA ALA A 345 0.22 -33.20 19.01
C ALA A 345 -0.38 -31.83 18.61
N CYS A 346 -1.13 -31.19 19.51
CA CYS A 346 -1.73 -29.87 19.26
C CYS A 346 -0.70 -28.75 19.11
N VAL A 347 0.43 -28.83 19.81
CA VAL A 347 1.53 -27.85 19.68
C VAL A 347 2.19 -27.99 18.32
N VAL A 348 2.56 -29.21 17.91
CA VAL A 348 3.17 -29.46 16.59
C VAL A 348 2.21 -29.11 15.45
N ASP A 349 0.96 -29.53 15.55
CA ASP A 349 -0.08 -29.29 14.55
C ASP A 349 -0.32 -27.79 14.33
N ARG A 350 -0.28 -26.98 15.38
CA ARG A 350 -0.37 -25.52 15.26
C ARG A 350 0.76 -24.95 14.40
N GLY A 351 1.99 -25.41 14.62
CA GLY A 351 3.15 -25.03 13.82
C GLY A 351 3.00 -25.46 12.36
N ALA A 352 2.69 -26.73 12.13
CA ALA A 352 2.51 -27.29 10.79
C ALA A 352 1.40 -26.56 10.01
N ASN A 353 0.24 -26.33 10.61
CA ASN A 353 -0.87 -25.59 9.98
C ASN A 353 -0.45 -24.17 9.57
N ALA A 354 0.28 -23.45 10.44
CA ALA A 354 0.72 -22.09 10.12
C ALA A 354 1.73 -22.08 8.95
N LEU A 355 2.64 -23.05 8.89
CA LEU A 355 3.60 -23.17 7.79
C LEU A 355 2.94 -23.59 6.47
N GLU A 356 2.00 -24.53 6.50
CA GLU A 356 1.20 -24.95 5.34
C GLU A 356 0.37 -23.81 4.76
N GLY A 357 -0.07 -22.87 5.60
CA GLY A 357 -0.74 -21.66 5.16
C GLY A 357 0.21 -20.61 4.59
N ALA A 358 1.36 -20.41 5.23
CA ALA A 358 2.33 -19.39 4.84
C ALA A 358 3.02 -19.69 3.50
N ALA A 359 3.39 -20.95 3.27
CA ALA A 359 4.17 -21.36 2.11
C ALA A 359 3.53 -20.96 0.76
N PRO A 360 2.26 -21.31 0.45
CA PRO A 360 1.64 -20.94 -0.83
C PRO A 360 1.57 -19.42 -1.05
N ALA A 361 1.27 -18.65 -0.01
CA ALA A 361 1.20 -17.20 -0.10
C ALA A 361 2.57 -16.55 -0.32
N LEU A 362 3.62 -17.08 0.30
CA LEU A 362 5.01 -16.66 0.05
C LEU A 362 5.42 -17.01 -1.38
N ARG A 363 5.15 -18.23 -1.85
CA ARG A 363 5.46 -18.67 -3.23
C ARG A 363 4.78 -17.78 -4.28
N GLU A 364 3.52 -17.45 -4.06
CA GLU A 364 2.80 -16.56 -4.97
C GLU A 364 3.43 -15.16 -4.96
N THR A 365 3.75 -14.62 -3.79
CA THR A 365 4.41 -13.32 -3.67
C THR A 365 5.77 -13.32 -4.37
N THR A 366 6.59 -14.36 -4.17
CA THR A 366 7.93 -14.43 -4.79
C THR A 366 7.88 -14.67 -6.28
N LYS A 367 6.95 -15.50 -6.78
CA LYS A 367 6.68 -15.67 -8.21
C LYS A 367 6.48 -14.32 -8.89
N TRP A 368 5.63 -13.47 -8.31
CA TRP A 368 5.31 -12.17 -8.90
C TRP A 368 6.42 -11.14 -8.77
N ILE A 369 7.16 -11.16 -7.67
CA ILE A 369 8.35 -10.31 -7.54
C ILE A 369 9.41 -10.69 -8.58
N GLN A 370 9.65 -11.99 -8.79
CA GLN A 370 10.56 -12.48 -9.83
C GLN A 370 10.11 -11.99 -11.21
N LYS A 371 8.82 -12.13 -11.54
CA LYS A 371 8.26 -11.65 -12.82
C LYS A 371 8.39 -10.14 -13.00
N ILE A 372 8.25 -9.35 -11.93
CA ILE A 372 8.51 -7.90 -11.96
C ILE A 372 9.98 -7.59 -12.31
N LEU A 373 10.91 -8.38 -11.78
CA LEU A 373 12.34 -8.20 -12.02
C LEU A 373 12.75 -8.68 -13.42
N ASP A 374 12.08 -9.70 -13.96
CA ASP A 374 12.36 -10.29 -15.28
C ASP A 374 11.69 -9.51 -16.43
N GLU A 375 10.49 -8.96 -16.19
CA GLU A 375 9.70 -8.20 -17.17
C GLU A 375 9.45 -6.75 -16.70
N PRO A 376 10.47 -5.96 -16.36
CA PRO A 376 10.31 -4.67 -15.67
C PRO A 376 9.53 -3.63 -16.47
N THR A 377 9.59 -3.68 -17.81
CA THR A 377 8.92 -2.74 -18.72
C THR A 377 7.44 -3.03 -18.91
N LYS A 378 7.01 -4.27 -18.62
CA LYS A 378 5.60 -4.67 -18.73
C LYS A 378 4.83 -4.19 -17.51
N VAL A 379 3.67 -3.60 -17.73
CA VAL A 379 2.75 -3.28 -16.63
C VAL A 379 2.06 -4.58 -16.22
N LEU A 380 2.53 -5.17 -15.11
CA LEU A 380 2.01 -6.42 -14.58
C LEU A 380 0.85 -6.17 -13.61
N PHE A 381 0.93 -5.09 -12.84
CA PHE A 381 -0.10 -4.71 -11.88
C PHE A 381 -0.52 -3.28 -12.12
N ALA A 382 -1.80 -2.97 -11.91
CA ALA A 382 -2.31 -1.62 -11.67
C ALA A 382 -3.37 -1.73 -10.58
N SER A 383 -3.29 -0.93 -9.51
CA SER A 383 -4.21 -1.01 -8.37
C SER A 383 -4.11 0.29 -7.58
N GLY A 384 -5.22 0.96 -7.28
CA GLY A 384 -5.23 2.01 -6.26
C GLY A 384 -5.21 1.42 -4.84
N ASP A 385 -5.05 2.24 -3.80
CA ASP A 385 -5.08 1.85 -2.38
C ASP A 385 -6.51 1.60 -1.86
N SER A 386 -7.55 1.78 -2.69
CA SER A 386 -8.92 1.35 -2.37
C SER A 386 -9.21 -0.07 -2.87
N ILE A 387 -9.82 -0.87 -1.99
CA ILE A 387 -10.26 -2.27 -2.22
C ILE A 387 -11.21 -2.40 -3.42
N ASN A 388 -11.79 -1.30 -3.93
CA ASN A 388 -12.66 -1.34 -5.11
C ASN A 388 -12.19 -0.40 -6.23
N THR A 389 -10.91 -0.02 -6.25
CA THR A 389 -10.29 0.36 -7.53
C THR A 389 -10.08 -0.91 -8.34
N THR A 390 -10.48 -0.91 -9.61
CA THR A 390 -10.21 -2.01 -10.53
C THR A 390 -8.72 -2.28 -10.52
N SER A 391 -8.35 -3.35 -9.82
CA SER A 391 -6.97 -3.80 -9.82
C SER A 391 -6.81 -4.62 -11.08
N PHE A 392 -6.03 -4.12 -12.03
CA PHE A 392 -5.45 -5.01 -13.03
C PHE A 392 -4.46 -5.90 -12.27
N VAL A 393 -4.90 -7.14 -12.01
CA VAL A 393 -4.04 -8.24 -11.59
C VAL A 393 -3.99 -9.23 -12.75
N PRO A 394 -2.86 -9.89 -12.99
CA PRO A 394 -2.79 -10.90 -14.03
C PRO A 394 -3.69 -12.09 -13.70
N ASP A 395 -4.24 -12.74 -14.74
CA ASP A 395 -5.15 -13.88 -14.59
C ASP A 395 -4.56 -15.04 -13.77
N ASP A 396 -3.24 -15.19 -13.78
CA ASP A 396 -2.51 -16.21 -13.04
C ASP A 396 -2.07 -15.78 -11.62
N PHE A 397 -2.58 -14.65 -11.11
CA PHE A 397 -2.38 -14.18 -9.73
C PHE A 397 -3.32 -14.92 -8.76
N ALA A 398 -2.76 -15.81 -7.95
CA ALA A 398 -3.51 -16.81 -7.20
C ALA A 398 -3.83 -16.45 -5.74
N LEU A 399 -3.44 -15.28 -5.22
CA LEU A 399 -3.69 -14.95 -3.79
C LEU A 399 -5.18 -14.98 -3.42
N ALA A 400 -6.06 -14.47 -4.28
CA ALA A 400 -7.51 -14.53 -4.04
C ALA A 400 -8.01 -15.97 -3.91
N LYS A 401 -7.48 -16.89 -4.73
CA LYS A 401 -7.77 -18.33 -4.64
C LYS A 401 -7.24 -18.93 -3.32
N ILE A 402 -6.03 -18.55 -2.91
CA ILE A 402 -5.43 -18.96 -1.63
C ILE A 402 -6.24 -18.45 -0.44
N ILE A 403 -6.81 -17.25 -0.50
CA ILE A 403 -7.68 -16.71 0.56
C ILE A 403 -9.02 -17.46 0.58
N ASN A 404 -9.64 -17.63 -0.59
CA ASN A 404 -10.98 -18.21 -0.72
C ASN A 404 -11.10 -19.65 -0.22
N GLN A 405 -10.00 -20.42 -0.14
CA GLN A 405 -10.03 -21.78 0.39
C GLN A 405 -10.51 -21.83 1.85
N TYR A 406 -10.26 -20.78 2.65
CA TYR A 406 -10.67 -20.76 4.06
C TYR A 406 -12.11 -20.27 4.26
N THR A 407 -12.74 -19.72 3.22
CA THR A 407 -14.13 -19.26 3.24
C THR A 407 -15.09 -20.43 3.47
N GLN A 408 -14.76 -21.62 2.97
CA GLN A 408 -15.60 -22.83 3.10
C GLN A 408 -15.94 -23.15 4.56
N THR A 409 -14.93 -23.20 5.44
CA THR A 409 -15.14 -23.46 6.88
C THR A 409 -15.97 -22.38 7.54
N THR A 410 -15.79 -21.10 7.14
CA THR A 410 -16.64 -20.02 7.68
C THR A 410 -18.08 -20.13 7.21
N GLN A 411 -18.32 -20.42 5.93
CA GLN A 411 -19.67 -20.60 5.39
C GLN A 411 -20.40 -21.76 6.08
N LYS A 412 -19.68 -22.85 6.39
CA LYS A 412 -20.23 -24.03 7.04
C LYS A 412 -20.73 -23.78 8.46
N PHE A 413 -19.99 -23.01 9.28
CA PHE A 413 -20.27 -22.93 10.73
C PHE A 413 -20.73 -21.55 11.23
N TYR A 414 -20.51 -20.47 10.48
CA TYR A 414 -20.74 -19.10 10.98
C TYR A 414 -22.21 -18.77 11.18
N ALA A 415 -23.12 -19.29 10.33
CA ALA A 415 -24.55 -19.09 10.47
C ALA A 415 -25.09 -19.71 11.76
N GLY A 416 -24.71 -20.95 12.07
CA GLY A 416 -25.10 -21.64 13.29
C GLY A 416 -24.60 -20.93 14.55
N MET A 417 -23.33 -20.50 14.56
CA MET A 417 -22.77 -19.68 15.64
C MET A 417 -23.55 -18.36 15.82
N THR A 418 -23.85 -17.66 14.72
CA THR A 418 -24.56 -16.38 14.76
C THR A 418 -25.95 -16.53 15.34
N ALA A 419 -26.70 -17.56 14.90
CA ALA A 419 -28.02 -17.87 15.40
C ALA A 419 -28.00 -18.19 16.90
N ALA A 420 -27.05 -19.01 17.34
CA ALA A 420 -26.88 -19.35 18.75
C ALA A 420 -26.62 -18.10 19.60
N VAL A 421 -25.66 -17.25 19.23
CA VAL A 421 -25.36 -16.00 19.96
C VAL A 421 -26.54 -15.00 19.94
N ALA A 422 -27.34 -15.01 18.87
CA ALA A 422 -28.55 -14.19 18.81
C ALA A 422 -29.62 -14.67 19.80
N SER A 423 -29.80 -15.99 19.96
CA SER A 423 -30.80 -16.61 20.84
C SER A 423 -30.37 -16.75 22.30
N SER A 424 -29.07 -16.73 22.59
CA SER A 424 -28.57 -16.96 23.95
C SER A 424 -28.84 -15.77 24.87
N ASP A 425 -29.31 -16.07 26.08
CA ASP A 425 -29.18 -15.16 27.20
C ASP A 425 -27.70 -15.13 27.62
N LEU A 426 -27.06 -13.98 27.42
CA LEU A 426 -25.66 -13.77 27.77
C LEU A 426 -25.51 -13.43 29.26
N ALA A 427 -26.62 -13.13 29.97
CA ALA A 427 -26.63 -12.93 31.41
C ALA A 427 -26.68 -14.29 32.11
N GLY A 428 -25.56 -14.71 32.70
CA GLY A 428 -25.49 -15.96 33.46
C GLY A 428 -24.97 -17.17 32.68
N ALA A 429 -24.09 -16.96 31.71
CA ALA A 429 -23.46 -18.01 30.90
C ALA A 429 -22.79 -19.13 31.73
N SER A 430 -23.55 -20.19 32.02
CA SER A 430 -23.06 -21.48 32.52
C SER A 430 -22.72 -22.46 31.39
N ASP A 431 -23.15 -22.15 30.15
CA ASP A 431 -22.72 -22.84 28.93
C ASP A 431 -21.27 -22.44 28.60
N GLY A 432 -20.36 -23.42 28.62
CA GLY A 432 -18.94 -23.24 28.31
C GLY A 432 -18.65 -22.61 26.93
N ARG A 433 -19.61 -22.64 25.99
CA ARG A 433 -19.50 -21.98 24.67
C ARG A 433 -19.61 -20.46 24.75
N LEU A 434 -20.33 -19.91 25.73
CA LEU A 434 -20.57 -18.48 25.86
C LEU A 434 -19.51 -17.75 26.70
N LEU A 435 -18.68 -18.49 27.44
CA LEU A 435 -17.61 -17.96 28.31
C LEU A 435 -16.65 -17.02 27.57
N HIS A 436 -16.35 -17.30 26.31
CA HIS A 436 -15.42 -16.50 25.49
C HIS A 436 -16.12 -15.45 24.62
N VAL A 437 -17.46 -15.45 24.60
CA VAL A 437 -18.30 -14.48 23.90
C VAL A 437 -18.55 -13.26 24.78
N THR A 438 -18.83 -13.49 26.07
CA THR A 438 -19.12 -12.44 27.05
C THR A 438 -17.85 -11.70 27.49
N GLY A 439 -18.00 -10.44 27.90
CA GLY A 439 -16.90 -9.60 28.33
C GLY A 439 -17.39 -8.22 28.78
N THR A 440 -16.52 -7.23 28.82
CA THR A 440 -16.81 -5.89 29.35
C THR A 440 -17.24 -4.86 28.31
N HIS A 441 -17.13 -5.17 27.00
CA HIS A 441 -17.41 -4.21 25.93
C HIS A 441 -18.88 -4.23 25.56
N ARG A 442 -19.58 -3.14 25.87
CA ARG A 442 -21.02 -3.00 25.64
C ARG A 442 -21.31 -2.64 24.19
N CYS A 443 -22.19 -3.39 23.54
CA CYS A 443 -22.68 -3.06 22.21
C CYS A 443 -23.60 -1.83 22.25
N GLY A 444 -23.36 -0.82 21.42
CA GLY A 444 -24.19 0.37 21.33
C GLY A 444 -25.58 0.16 20.70
N THR A 445 -25.89 -1.05 20.20
CA THR A 445 -27.18 -1.37 19.59
C THR A 445 -28.05 -2.27 20.47
N CYS A 446 -27.55 -3.44 20.89
CA CYS A 446 -28.31 -4.35 21.75
C CYS A 446 -27.95 -4.25 23.23
N GLU A 447 -27.01 -3.39 23.60
CA GLU A 447 -26.58 -3.13 24.99
C GLU A 447 -26.02 -4.32 25.76
N ARG A 448 -25.92 -5.49 25.14
CA ARG A 448 -25.25 -6.68 25.68
C ARG A 448 -23.74 -6.48 25.72
N SER A 449 -23.08 -7.13 26.68
CA SER A 449 -21.64 -7.02 26.90
C SER A 449 -20.89 -8.23 26.33
N PHE A 450 -19.82 -7.95 25.59
CA PHE A 450 -19.06 -8.91 24.83
C PHE A 450 -17.56 -8.77 25.10
N SER A 451 -16.79 -9.80 24.76
CA SER A 451 -15.34 -9.66 24.68
C SER A 451 -14.93 -8.90 23.41
N ASN A 452 -13.73 -8.30 23.42
CA ASN A 452 -13.21 -7.47 22.32
C ASN A 452 -13.31 -8.11 20.93
N LEU A 453 -13.17 -9.43 20.86
CA LEU A 453 -13.22 -10.18 19.60
C LEU A 453 -14.58 -10.08 18.88
N TRP A 454 -15.66 -9.87 19.64
CA TRP A 454 -17.04 -9.96 19.16
C TRP A 454 -17.68 -8.61 18.87
N VAL A 455 -16.94 -7.52 19.09
CA VAL A 455 -17.37 -6.14 18.86
C VAL A 455 -16.46 -5.47 17.85
N THR A 456 -17.04 -4.73 16.92
CA THR A 456 -16.33 -3.92 15.93
C THR A 456 -17.00 -2.57 15.86
N ALA A 457 -16.23 -1.49 16.07
CA ALA A 457 -16.74 -0.12 16.12
C ALA A 457 -17.98 0.07 17.04
N ASN A 458 -17.92 -0.47 18.26
CA ASN A 458 -19.00 -0.48 19.26
C ASN A 458 -20.26 -1.30 18.90
N THR A 459 -20.23 -2.07 17.81
CA THR A 459 -21.34 -2.93 17.38
C THR A 459 -20.94 -4.39 17.48
N CYS A 460 -21.76 -5.22 18.13
CA CYS A 460 -21.50 -6.65 18.19
C CYS A 460 -21.75 -7.30 16.82
N MET A 461 -21.10 -8.44 16.56
CA MET A 461 -21.20 -9.11 15.26
C MET A 461 -22.63 -9.47 14.81
N VAL A 462 -23.56 -9.71 15.75
CA VAL A 462 -24.97 -9.99 15.42
C VAL A 462 -25.65 -8.72 14.92
N CYS A 463 -25.55 -7.62 15.68
CA CYS A 463 -26.12 -6.33 15.28
C CYS A 463 -25.49 -5.78 14.00
N GLU A 464 -24.19 -6.02 13.80
CA GLU A 464 -23.50 -5.70 12.56
C GLU A 464 -24.14 -6.44 11.39
N GLU A 465 -24.25 -7.77 11.47
CA GLU A 465 -24.83 -8.59 10.40
C GLU A 465 -26.29 -8.19 10.11
N THR A 466 -27.10 -7.97 11.14
CA THR A 466 -28.48 -7.46 11.01
C THR A 466 -28.51 -6.12 10.26
N ALA A 467 -27.69 -5.15 10.68
CA ALA A 467 -27.63 -3.85 10.00
C ALA A 467 -27.21 -4.01 8.52
N ARG A 468 -26.21 -4.87 8.24
CA ARG A 468 -25.77 -5.14 6.85
C ARG A 468 -26.84 -5.85 6.02
N ASN A 469 -27.68 -6.70 6.60
CA ASN A 469 -28.81 -7.37 5.93
C ASN A 469 -29.94 -6.37 5.63
N GLU A 470 -30.19 -5.44 6.54
CA GLU A 470 -31.21 -4.38 6.38
C GLU A 470 -30.74 -3.21 5.50
N GLY A 471 -29.49 -3.23 5.04
CA GLY A 471 -28.92 -2.17 4.22
C GLY A 471 -28.64 -0.87 4.98
N ARG A 472 -28.22 -0.98 6.25
CA ARG A 472 -27.90 0.14 7.15
C ARG A 472 -26.44 0.11 7.57
N CYS A 473 -25.90 1.29 7.90
CA CYS A 473 -24.55 1.41 8.46
C CYS A 473 -24.45 0.68 9.81
N PRO A 474 -23.51 -0.26 9.99
CA PRO A 474 -23.34 -0.97 11.26
C PRO A 474 -22.57 -0.16 12.31
N VAL A 475 -21.88 0.92 11.93
CA VAL A 475 -21.01 1.70 12.81
C VAL A 475 -21.79 2.75 13.61
N THR A 476 -22.77 3.41 12.98
CA THR A 476 -23.57 4.44 13.64
C THR A 476 -24.97 4.55 13.02
N SER A 477 -25.98 4.64 13.88
CA SER A 477 -27.38 4.82 13.51
C SER A 477 -27.67 6.19 12.89
N SER A 478 -26.86 7.21 13.18
CA SER A 478 -26.98 8.57 12.62
C SER A 478 -26.22 8.75 11.30
N CYS A 479 -25.81 7.66 10.65
CA CYS A 479 -25.14 7.72 9.35
C CYS A 479 -26.11 8.15 8.23
N LEU A 480 -25.55 8.74 7.17
CA LEU A 480 -26.27 9.04 5.93
C LEU A 480 -26.72 7.72 5.29
N ARG A 481 -28.01 7.63 4.91
CA ARG A 481 -28.56 6.43 4.25
C ARG A 481 -27.93 6.24 2.87
N GLU A 482 -27.64 7.32 2.17
CA GLU A 482 -27.04 7.36 0.84
C GLU A 482 -25.59 6.87 0.84
N ALA A 483 -24.91 6.91 2.00
CA ALA A 483 -23.57 6.38 2.15
C ALA A 483 -23.52 4.85 2.19
N TRP A 484 -24.67 4.18 2.33
CA TRP A 484 -24.72 2.73 2.26
C TRP A 484 -24.64 2.24 0.81
N CYS A 485 -23.62 1.45 0.52
CA CYS A 485 -23.47 0.80 -0.77
C CYS A 485 -24.12 -0.60 -0.75
N ARG A 486 -25.12 -0.83 -1.61
CA ARG A 486 -25.78 -2.13 -1.75
C ARG A 486 -24.89 -3.20 -2.37
N HIS A 487 -24.01 -2.82 -3.29
CA HIS A 487 -23.11 -3.74 -3.98
C HIS A 487 -22.03 -4.31 -3.06
N SER A 488 -21.38 -3.45 -2.27
CA SER A 488 -20.33 -3.87 -1.34
C SER A 488 -20.82 -4.18 0.07
N ARG A 489 -22.11 -3.96 0.37
CA ARG A 489 -22.74 -4.10 1.70
C ARG A 489 -21.91 -3.42 2.81
N ARG A 490 -21.40 -2.23 2.49
CA ARG A 490 -20.55 -1.41 3.35
C ARG A 490 -20.95 0.06 3.29
N CYS A 491 -20.67 0.78 4.37
CA CYS A 491 -20.87 2.21 4.46
C CYS A 491 -19.64 2.98 3.96
N LEU A 492 -19.79 3.70 2.83
CA LEU A 492 -18.76 4.52 2.18
C LEU A 492 -18.18 5.61 3.10
N LYS A 493 -18.95 6.07 4.09
CA LYS A 493 -18.54 7.09 5.05
C LYS A 493 -17.73 6.51 6.20
N CYS A 494 -18.33 5.55 6.92
CA CYS A 494 -17.85 5.10 8.22
C CYS A 494 -16.82 3.98 8.15
N GLU A 495 -16.86 3.17 7.09
CA GLU A 495 -15.91 2.08 6.92
C GLU A 495 -14.76 2.59 6.06
N ARG A 496 -13.55 2.59 6.64
CA ARG A 496 -12.31 3.12 6.02
C ARG A 496 -11.99 2.46 4.67
N GLU A 497 -12.52 1.27 4.46
CA GLU A 497 -12.25 0.39 3.31
C GLU A 497 -13.35 0.44 2.24
N ALA A 498 -14.43 1.18 2.50
CA ALA A 498 -15.60 1.14 1.64
C ALA A 498 -15.35 1.93 0.35
N SER A 499 -15.41 1.21 -0.76
CA SER A 499 -15.46 1.73 -2.11
C SER A 499 -16.42 0.86 -2.92
N CYS A 500 -16.71 1.23 -4.15
CA CYS A 500 -17.57 0.43 -5.02
C CYS A 500 -17.40 0.86 -6.48
N GLU A 501 -16.92 -0.07 -7.31
CA GLU A 501 -16.74 0.12 -8.75
C GLU A 501 -18.08 0.38 -9.45
N ILE A 502 -19.12 -0.40 -9.13
CA ILE A 502 -20.45 -0.23 -9.73
C ILE A 502 -21.03 1.14 -9.37
N CYS A 503 -20.76 1.63 -8.17
CA CYS A 503 -21.14 2.99 -7.82
C CYS A 503 -20.20 4.03 -8.47
N GLY A 504 -18.98 3.69 -8.88
CA GLY A 504 -17.99 4.65 -9.37
C GLY A 504 -17.41 5.53 -8.26
N ILE A 505 -17.24 4.98 -7.05
CA ILE A 505 -16.62 5.68 -5.92
C ILE A 505 -15.48 4.86 -5.31
N SER A 506 -14.30 5.46 -5.26
CA SER A 506 -13.13 4.94 -4.56
C SER A 506 -12.81 5.81 -3.33
N ARG A 507 -11.94 5.32 -2.47
CA ARG A 507 -11.41 6.07 -1.32
C ARG A 507 -9.89 6.02 -1.39
N GLY A 508 -9.21 7.12 -1.19
CA GLY A 508 -7.76 7.12 -1.39
C GLY A 508 -7.10 8.40 -0.93
N ASP A 509 -5.77 8.38 -0.94
CA ASP A 509 -4.94 9.56 -0.76
C ASP A 509 -4.53 10.15 -2.12
N ALA A 510 -3.54 11.03 -2.13
CA ALA A 510 -3.11 11.69 -3.35
C ALA A 510 -2.40 10.76 -4.34
N GLU A 511 -1.66 9.75 -3.85
CA GLU A 511 -1.05 8.75 -4.72
C GLU A 511 -2.15 8.01 -5.50
N ASP A 512 -3.30 7.77 -4.88
CA ASP A 512 -4.44 7.10 -5.51
C ASP A 512 -5.15 7.95 -6.55
N VAL A 513 -5.32 9.25 -6.26
CA VAL A 513 -5.91 10.17 -7.23
C VAL A 513 -5.02 10.26 -8.46
N VAL A 514 -3.69 10.43 -8.27
CA VAL A 514 -2.72 10.45 -9.38
C VAL A 514 -2.79 9.16 -10.18
N GLN A 515 -2.72 8.02 -9.50
CA GLN A 515 -2.74 6.73 -10.17
C GLN A 515 -4.05 6.49 -10.93
N LEU A 516 -5.19 6.89 -10.36
CA LEU A 516 -6.48 6.74 -11.01
C LEU A 516 -6.55 7.60 -12.28
N VAL A 517 -6.07 8.85 -12.19
CA VAL A 517 -5.94 9.75 -13.34
C VAL A 517 -5.06 9.14 -14.42
N GLU A 518 -3.90 8.60 -14.07
CA GLU A 518 -2.98 7.95 -15.02
C GLU A 518 -3.56 6.65 -15.62
N THR A 519 -4.25 5.85 -14.81
CA THR A 519 -4.81 4.54 -15.23
C THR A 519 -5.97 4.72 -16.19
N LEU A 520 -6.81 5.73 -15.94
CA LEU A 520 -7.97 6.01 -16.78
C LEU A 520 -7.62 6.88 -18.00
N ASP A 521 -6.40 7.40 -18.08
CA ASP A 521 -6.04 8.51 -18.98
C ASP A 521 -7.07 9.64 -18.87
N ALA A 522 -7.28 10.11 -17.64
CA ALA A 522 -8.43 10.96 -17.33
C ALA A 522 -8.37 12.29 -18.11
N TYR A 523 -9.47 12.59 -18.78
CA TYR A 523 -9.63 13.80 -19.57
C TYR A 523 -9.65 15.06 -18.70
N CYS A 524 -10.33 15.03 -17.57
CA CYS A 524 -10.42 16.15 -16.62
C CYS A 524 -10.20 15.70 -15.18
N VAL A 525 -9.61 16.60 -14.38
CA VAL A 525 -9.37 16.39 -12.95
C VAL A 525 -10.02 17.53 -12.17
N PHE A 526 -10.92 17.16 -11.25
CA PHE A 526 -11.62 18.07 -10.35
C PHE A 526 -11.17 17.77 -8.91
N LEU A 527 -10.65 18.78 -8.21
CA LEU A 527 -10.15 18.62 -6.85
C LEU A 527 -10.83 19.62 -5.93
N ASP A 528 -11.31 19.17 -4.77
CA ASP A 528 -11.58 20.11 -3.69
C ASP A 528 -10.28 20.75 -3.16
N PHE A 529 -10.41 21.89 -2.47
CA PHE A 529 -9.27 22.59 -1.90
C PHE A 529 -9.02 22.23 -0.43
N ASP A 530 -10.02 22.40 0.44
CA ASP A 530 -9.84 22.34 1.88
C ASP A 530 -9.78 20.88 2.33
N ARG A 531 -8.77 20.49 3.10
CA ARG A 531 -8.48 19.10 3.48
C ARG A 531 -8.23 18.13 2.33
N THR A 532 -8.33 18.58 1.08
CA THR A 532 -7.96 17.83 -0.12
C THR A 532 -6.58 18.27 -0.59
N ILE A 533 -6.46 19.37 -1.35
CA ILE A 533 -5.16 19.92 -1.75
C ILE A 533 -4.41 20.50 -0.53
N CYS A 534 -5.05 21.37 0.24
CA CYS A 534 -4.44 22.09 1.36
C CYS A 534 -5.00 21.59 2.70
N ALA A 535 -4.18 21.56 3.76
CA ALA A 535 -4.63 21.12 5.09
C ALA A 535 -5.50 22.17 5.84
N THR A 536 -6.00 23.18 5.14
CA THR A 536 -6.91 24.19 5.70
C THR A 536 -8.20 23.54 6.21
N LYS A 537 -8.76 24.11 7.28
CA LYS A 537 -10.14 23.80 7.68
C LYS A 537 -11.08 24.37 6.63
N ALA A 538 -12.25 23.76 6.45
CA ALA A 538 -13.27 24.21 5.50
C ALA A 538 -13.51 25.74 5.57
N GLY A 539 -13.30 26.43 4.45
CA GLY A 539 -13.48 27.87 4.29
C GLY A 539 -12.33 28.74 4.81
N ALA A 540 -11.25 28.17 5.35
CA ALA A 540 -10.11 28.96 5.83
C ALA A 540 -9.22 29.42 4.67
N SER A 541 -8.67 30.63 4.77
CA SER A 541 -7.70 31.12 3.79
C SER A 541 -6.36 30.35 3.93
N PRO A 542 -5.72 29.96 2.82
CA PRO A 542 -4.36 29.39 2.86
C PRO A 542 -3.29 30.45 3.15
N LEU A 543 -3.62 31.75 3.01
CA LEU A 543 -2.71 32.88 3.20
C LEU A 543 -3.23 33.86 4.27
N PRO A 544 -2.33 34.64 4.91
CA PRO A 544 -2.71 35.69 5.84
C PRO A 544 -3.47 36.82 5.12
N LYS A 545 -4.26 37.61 5.85
CA LYS A 545 -5.13 38.66 5.26
C LYS A 545 -4.35 39.72 4.47
N ASN A 546 -3.12 40.01 4.88
CA ASN A 546 -2.23 41.01 4.26
C ASN A 546 -1.31 40.41 3.18
N PHE A 547 -1.64 39.25 2.60
CA PHE A 547 -0.74 38.58 1.64
C PHE A 547 -0.36 39.43 0.42
N ARG A 548 -1.19 40.42 0.05
CA ARG A 548 -0.93 41.36 -1.03
C ARG A 548 0.20 42.34 -0.76
N GLU A 549 0.52 42.56 0.52
CA GLU A 549 1.57 43.47 0.97
C GLU A 549 2.91 42.74 1.19
N LEU A 550 2.92 41.41 1.05
CA LEU A 550 4.12 40.61 1.24
C LEU A 550 5.04 40.74 0.02
N ASP A 551 6.33 40.88 0.27
CA ASP A 551 7.36 40.72 -0.74
C ASP A 551 7.40 39.26 -1.25
N PRO A 552 8.04 38.97 -2.40
CA PRO A 552 8.09 37.60 -2.94
C PRO A 552 8.66 36.56 -1.96
N ALA A 553 9.60 36.94 -1.08
CA ALA A 553 10.16 36.06 -0.07
C ALA A 553 9.20 35.83 1.11
N GLY A 554 8.48 36.85 1.55
CA GLY A 554 7.44 36.78 2.57
C GLY A 554 6.24 35.96 2.11
N LEU A 555 5.85 36.09 0.84
CA LEU A 555 4.77 35.31 0.24
C LEU A 555 5.10 33.81 0.19
N ARG A 556 6.35 33.46 -0.19
CA ARG A 556 6.84 32.07 -0.14
C ARG A 556 6.80 31.51 1.29
N ARG A 557 7.29 32.26 2.27
CA ARG A 557 7.23 31.87 3.69
C ARG A 557 5.80 31.68 4.18
N ALA A 558 4.87 32.57 3.78
CA ALA A 558 3.45 32.43 4.12
C ALA A 558 2.82 31.17 3.52
N CYS A 559 3.19 30.82 2.28
CA CYS A 559 2.75 29.59 1.62
C CYS A 559 3.25 28.31 2.31
N GLU A 560 4.42 28.35 2.94
CA GLU A 560 5.00 27.19 3.67
C GLU A 560 4.29 26.89 4.99
N LEU A 561 3.58 27.85 5.58
CA LEU A 561 2.86 27.67 6.85
C LEU A 561 1.68 26.70 6.76
N LYS A 562 1.17 26.43 5.55
CA LYS A 562 0.07 25.50 5.31
C LYS A 562 0.58 24.33 4.47
N SER A 563 0.45 23.13 5.02
CA SER A 563 0.83 21.92 4.29
C SER A 563 -0.11 21.70 3.10
N ARG A 564 0.50 21.28 1.99
CA ARG A 564 -0.18 20.89 0.75
C ARG A 564 0.17 19.46 0.43
N ASP A 565 -0.67 18.85 -0.41
CA ASP A 565 -0.32 17.60 -1.06
C ASP A 565 0.45 17.88 -2.36
N ALA A 566 1.70 17.40 -2.44
CA ALA A 566 2.58 17.69 -3.58
C ALA A 566 2.14 16.95 -4.86
N ASP A 567 1.56 15.76 -4.70
CA ASP A 567 1.15 14.91 -5.82
C ASP A 567 -0.10 15.50 -6.49
N LEU A 568 -1.06 16.00 -5.70
CA LEU A 568 -2.23 16.73 -6.23
C LEU A 568 -1.86 18.05 -6.91
N VAL A 569 -0.87 18.79 -6.39
CA VAL A 569 -0.36 19.98 -7.07
C VAL A 569 0.32 19.61 -8.39
N GLY A 570 1.04 18.48 -8.43
CA GLY A 570 1.58 17.93 -9.66
C GLY A 570 0.51 17.60 -10.71
N LEU A 571 -0.67 17.14 -10.30
CA LEU A 571 -1.81 16.95 -11.21
C LEU A 571 -2.28 18.27 -11.81
N LEU A 572 -2.44 19.31 -10.99
CA LEU A 572 -2.83 20.64 -11.46
C LEU A 572 -1.82 21.19 -12.47
N THR A 573 -0.52 20.97 -12.26
CA THR A 573 0.53 21.42 -13.19
C THR A 573 0.56 20.60 -14.47
N SER A 574 0.31 19.29 -14.42
CA SER A 574 0.40 18.40 -15.59
C SER A 574 -0.83 18.41 -16.49
N HIS A 575 -2.02 18.61 -15.93
CA HIS A 575 -3.29 18.65 -16.67
C HIS A 575 -3.72 20.07 -17.05
N ASP A 576 -3.03 21.10 -16.51
CA ASP A 576 -3.13 22.52 -16.86
C ASP A 576 -4.59 22.99 -17.05
N ALA A 577 -4.99 23.34 -18.28
CA ALA A 577 -6.34 23.84 -18.59
C ALA A 577 -7.50 22.86 -18.30
N ARG A 578 -7.21 21.57 -18.08
CA ARG A 578 -8.18 20.50 -17.77
C ARG A 578 -8.21 20.11 -16.29
N ALA A 579 -7.46 20.82 -15.45
CA ALA A 579 -7.45 20.62 -14.00
C ALA A 579 -8.18 21.77 -13.30
N PHE A 580 -9.19 21.45 -12.49
CA PHE A 580 -10.04 22.42 -11.81
C PHE A 580 -10.01 22.23 -10.31
N VAL A 581 -9.94 23.34 -9.58
CA VAL A 581 -10.17 23.36 -8.13
C VAL A 581 -11.63 23.76 -7.90
N ILE A 582 -12.45 22.81 -7.45
CA ILE A 582 -13.89 23.00 -7.19
C ILE A 582 -14.10 23.16 -5.68
N THR A 583 -14.25 24.40 -5.21
CA THR A 583 -14.24 24.70 -3.77
C THR A 583 -15.43 25.55 -3.33
N ARG A 584 -15.89 25.37 -2.09
CA ARG A 584 -16.84 26.30 -1.44
C ARG A 584 -16.13 27.49 -0.77
N ASN A 585 -14.80 27.49 -0.73
CA ASN A 585 -14.01 28.50 -0.07
C ASN A 585 -14.13 29.86 -0.78
N SER A 586 -14.44 30.91 -0.04
CA SER A 586 -14.62 32.26 -0.59
C SER A 586 -13.30 32.98 -0.90
N ASN A 587 -12.16 32.48 -0.41
CA ASN A 587 -10.85 33.11 -0.55
C ASN A 587 -10.17 32.74 -1.89
N VAL A 588 -10.90 32.86 -3.01
CA VAL A 588 -10.45 32.41 -4.35
C VAL A 588 -9.09 32.99 -4.73
N GLU A 589 -8.92 34.30 -4.58
CA GLU A 589 -7.66 34.98 -4.92
C GLU A 589 -6.48 34.46 -4.10
N ALA A 590 -6.68 34.23 -2.79
CA ALA A 590 -5.65 33.67 -1.93
C ALA A 590 -5.28 32.23 -2.35
N ILE A 591 -6.26 31.44 -2.79
CA ILE A 591 -6.05 30.09 -3.32
C ILE A 591 -5.25 30.14 -4.62
N GLU A 592 -5.61 31.01 -5.56
CA GLU A 592 -4.88 31.16 -6.82
C GLU A 592 -3.43 31.59 -6.61
N VAL A 593 -3.19 32.58 -5.74
CA VAL A 593 -1.83 33.03 -5.40
C VAL A 593 -1.03 31.93 -4.71
N TYR A 594 -1.67 31.19 -3.80
CA TYR A 594 -1.07 30.03 -3.17
C TYR A 594 -0.66 28.97 -4.20
N LEU A 595 -1.52 28.62 -5.15
CA LEU A 595 -1.24 27.61 -6.18
C LEU A 595 -0.16 28.07 -7.18
N LYS A 596 -0.17 29.34 -7.59
CA LYS A 596 0.87 29.94 -8.46
C LYS A 596 2.24 29.89 -7.80
N THR A 597 2.32 30.22 -6.52
CA THR A 597 3.57 30.16 -5.74
C THR A 597 4.13 28.73 -5.67
N HIS A 598 3.27 27.72 -5.81
CA HIS A 598 3.62 26.30 -5.84
C HIS A 598 3.78 25.71 -7.25
N GLY A 599 3.83 26.55 -8.29
CA GLY A 599 4.17 26.14 -9.65
C GLY A 599 2.99 25.81 -10.58
N VAL A 600 1.75 26.07 -10.16
CA VAL A 600 0.59 25.99 -11.05
C VAL A 600 0.49 27.28 -11.86
N ARG A 601 0.76 27.23 -13.17
CA ARG A 601 0.84 28.44 -14.03
C ARG A 601 -0.49 29.20 -14.10
N ALA A 602 -1.57 28.49 -14.40
CA ALA A 602 -2.91 29.05 -14.55
C ALA A 602 -3.93 28.27 -13.71
N PRO A 603 -4.02 28.51 -12.39
CA PRO A 603 -4.96 27.79 -11.54
C PRO A 603 -6.40 28.06 -11.97
N ASN A 604 -7.17 27.01 -12.25
CA ASN A 604 -8.57 27.10 -12.61
C ASN A 604 -9.45 26.86 -11.37
N VAL A 605 -9.67 27.92 -10.58
CA VAL A 605 -10.40 27.82 -9.31
C VAL A 605 -11.86 28.22 -9.52
N ARG A 606 -12.79 27.27 -9.36
CA ARG A 606 -14.23 27.52 -9.39
C ARG A 606 -14.82 27.52 -7.99
N ARG A 607 -15.37 28.67 -7.61
CA ARG A 607 -16.10 28.82 -6.35
C ARG A 607 -17.54 28.37 -6.52
N VAL A 608 -17.96 27.43 -5.69
CA VAL A 608 -19.36 27.00 -5.55
C VAL A 608 -20.03 27.83 -4.45
N ARG A 609 -21.03 28.62 -4.80
CA ARG A 609 -21.73 29.51 -3.88
C ARG A 609 -22.78 28.75 -3.06
N ARG A 610 -23.37 29.46 -2.11
CA ARG A 610 -24.50 28.92 -1.33
C ARG A 610 -25.69 28.71 -2.25
N GLY A 611 -26.27 27.52 -2.23
CA GLY A 611 -27.38 27.13 -3.12
C GLY A 611 -26.94 26.39 -4.38
N GLU A 612 -25.68 26.53 -4.77
CA GLU A 612 -25.07 25.82 -5.90
C GLU A 612 -24.43 24.50 -5.45
N SER A 613 -24.31 23.57 -6.39
CA SER A 613 -23.62 22.29 -6.17
C SER A 613 -22.28 22.19 -6.89
N LYS A 614 -21.40 21.35 -6.36
CA LYS A 614 -20.16 20.99 -7.05
C LYS A 614 -20.44 20.24 -8.36
N GLY A 615 -21.53 19.43 -8.41
CA GLY A 615 -21.95 18.74 -9.62
C GLY A 615 -22.30 19.69 -10.76
N GLU A 616 -23.02 20.78 -10.48
CA GLU A 616 -23.34 21.82 -11.47
C GLU A 616 -22.06 22.47 -12.00
N ALA A 617 -21.13 22.85 -11.11
CA ALA A 617 -19.86 23.46 -11.50
C ALA A 617 -18.97 22.52 -12.33
N ILE A 618 -18.95 21.23 -12.01
CA ILE A 618 -18.22 20.20 -12.78
C ILE A 618 -18.87 20.03 -14.16
N ALA A 619 -20.18 19.89 -14.22
CA ALA A 619 -20.91 19.72 -15.48
C ALA A 619 -20.75 20.95 -16.40
N GLU A 620 -20.76 22.16 -15.84
CA GLU A 620 -20.48 23.39 -16.59
C GLU A 620 -19.04 23.42 -17.12
N ALA A 621 -18.06 23.03 -16.30
CA ALA A 621 -16.66 22.95 -16.71
C ALA A 621 -16.44 21.99 -17.87
N LEU A 622 -17.06 20.80 -17.82
CA LEU A 622 -17.02 19.83 -18.91
C LEU A 622 -17.65 20.39 -20.18
N ARG A 623 -18.82 21.04 -20.09
CA ARG A 623 -19.48 21.68 -21.24
C ARG A 623 -18.65 22.81 -21.86
N GLU A 624 -17.93 23.58 -21.06
CA GLU A 624 -17.01 24.61 -21.57
C GLU A 624 -15.85 24.00 -22.35
N LEU A 625 -15.28 22.91 -21.86
CA LEU A 625 -14.20 22.21 -22.55
C LEU A 625 -14.68 21.54 -23.84
N GLU A 626 -15.86 20.90 -23.82
CA GLU A 626 -16.50 20.35 -25.03
C GLU A 626 -16.71 21.41 -26.11
N ARG A 627 -17.18 22.61 -25.73
CA ARG A 627 -17.34 23.72 -26.68
C ARG A 627 -16.01 24.19 -27.27
N ARG A 628 -14.91 24.09 -26.53
CA ARG A 628 -13.58 24.50 -26.98
C ARG A 628 -12.88 23.45 -27.84
N GLU A 629 -13.10 22.16 -27.56
CA GLU A 629 -12.31 21.06 -28.13
C GLU A 629 -13.10 20.13 -29.08
N GLY A 630 -14.41 20.31 -29.22
CA GLY A 630 -15.28 19.45 -30.03
C GLY A 630 -16.00 18.37 -29.21
N ALA A 631 -17.02 17.73 -29.80
CA ALA A 631 -17.95 16.84 -29.10
C ALA A 631 -17.28 15.62 -28.43
N GLY A 632 -17.71 15.31 -27.20
CA GLY A 632 -17.40 14.04 -26.51
C GLY A 632 -16.62 14.15 -25.19
N GLY A 633 -16.64 15.29 -24.48
CA GLY A 633 -15.94 15.47 -23.20
C GLY A 633 -16.68 14.89 -21.98
N SER A 634 -18.01 14.84 -22.03
CA SER A 634 -18.92 14.39 -20.97
C SER A 634 -19.05 12.87 -20.84
N GLU A 635 -18.56 12.10 -21.82
CA GLU A 635 -18.45 10.64 -21.72
C GLU A 635 -17.00 10.17 -21.50
N ARG A 636 -16.03 11.10 -21.51
CA ARG A 636 -14.63 10.76 -21.27
C ARG A 636 -14.37 10.55 -19.77
N PRO A 637 -13.45 9.63 -19.42
CA PRO A 637 -13.09 9.39 -18.04
C PRO A 637 -12.62 10.68 -17.38
N SER A 638 -13.21 11.06 -16.26
CA SER A 638 -12.83 12.22 -15.46
C SER A 638 -12.75 11.83 -13.99
N VAL A 639 -11.96 12.54 -13.19
CA VAL A 639 -11.79 12.23 -11.76
C VAL A 639 -12.24 13.43 -10.92
N PHE A 640 -13.06 13.19 -9.90
CA PHE A 640 -13.41 14.17 -8.88
C PHE A 640 -13.02 13.68 -7.49
N ALA A 641 -12.13 14.41 -6.81
CA ALA A 641 -11.67 14.10 -5.46
C ALA A 641 -12.15 15.14 -4.44
N ASP A 642 -12.74 14.67 -3.33
CA ASP A 642 -13.30 15.48 -2.25
C ASP A 642 -13.19 14.75 -0.91
N ASP A 643 -12.92 15.46 0.19
CA ASP A 643 -12.86 14.87 1.53
C ASP A 643 -14.25 14.64 2.14
N ASP A 644 -15.28 15.31 1.61
CA ASP A 644 -16.65 15.19 2.06
C ASP A 644 -17.46 14.22 1.20
N VAL A 645 -17.72 13.04 1.76
CA VAL A 645 -18.58 12.01 1.13
C VAL A 645 -19.96 12.53 0.73
N ARG A 646 -20.48 13.58 1.39
CA ARG A 646 -21.77 14.17 1.02
C ARG A 646 -21.73 14.82 -0.35
N GLU A 647 -20.63 15.50 -0.70
CA GLU A 647 -20.46 16.12 -2.01
C GLU A 647 -20.38 15.05 -3.09
N LEU A 648 -19.62 13.98 -2.84
CA LEU A 648 -19.47 12.88 -3.79
C LEU A 648 -20.78 12.13 -4.05
N LEU A 649 -21.65 12.00 -3.03
CA LEU A 649 -22.89 11.21 -3.12
C LEU A 649 -24.11 11.99 -3.62
N ARG A 650 -23.98 13.30 -3.90
CA ARG A 650 -25.09 14.08 -4.45
C ARG A 650 -25.55 13.50 -5.80
N ALA A 651 -26.85 13.59 -6.07
CA ALA A 651 -27.45 13.06 -7.30
C ALA A 651 -26.83 13.70 -8.56
N ASP A 652 -26.69 15.03 -8.55
CA ASP A 652 -26.08 15.81 -9.63
C ASP A 652 -24.61 15.43 -9.93
N VAL A 653 -23.83 14.98 -8.94
CA VAL A 653 -22.48 14.45 -9.14
C VAL A 653 -22.51 13.01 -9.67
N ARG A 654 -23.45 12.19 -9.18
CA ARG A 654 -23.59 10.77 -9.55
C ARG A 654 -24.06 10.55 -10.99
N GLU A 655 -24.82 11.49 -11.52
CA GLU A 655 -25.40 11.43 -12.86
C GLU A 655 -24.40 11.82 -13.96
N ILE A 656 -23.23 12.37 -13.60
CA ILE A 656 -22.17 12.72 -14.54
C ILE A 656 -21.53 11.43 -15.06
N LYS A 657 -21.80 11.09 -16.32
CA LYS A 657 -21.20 9.96 -17.00
C LYS A 657 -19.67 10.09 -17.05
N GLY A 658 -18.97 8.97 -16.94
CA GLY A 658 -17.50 8.94 -16.97
C GLY A 658 -16.80 9.56 -15.75
N LEU A 659 -17.54 10.07 -14.75
CA LEU A 659 -16.95 10.68 -13.57
C LEU A 659 -16.65 9.63 -12.49
N HIS A 660 -15.37 9.39 -12.26
CA HIS A 660 -14.87 8.59 -11.15
C HIS A 660 -14.68 9.47 -9.91
N ARG A 661 -15.29 9.06 -8.80
CA ARG A 661 -15.33 9.86 -7.57
C ARG A 661 -14.39 9.29 -6.53
N VAL A 662 -13.60 10.13 -5.89
CA VAL A 662 -12.62 9.72 -4.88
C VAL A 662 -12.94 10.40 -3.56
N LEU A 663 -13.31 9.61 -2.56
CA LEU A 663 -13.35 10.06 -1.17
C LEU A 663 -11.91 10.22 -0.68
N PHE A 664 -11.45 11.45 -0.68
CA PHE A 664 -10.09 11.78 -0.36
C PHE A 664 -9.86 11.66 1.15
N SER A 665 -8.76 11.02 1.53
CA SER A 665 -8.25 11.04 2.89
C SER A 665 -6.77 11.37 2.87
N ARG A 666 -6.38 12.44 3.54
CA ARG A 666 -4.96 12.74 3.76
C ARG A 666 -4.34 11.57 4.53
N ALA A 667 -3.29 10.96 3.97
CA ALA A 667 -2.47 10.02 4.70
C ALA A 667 -1.96 10.69 5.99
N SER A 668 -2.25 10.07 7.14
CA SER A 668 -1.81 10.55 8.45
C SER A 668 -0.35 10.25 8.71
#